data_AF-A0A2A5CNC0-F1
#
_entry.id   AF-A0A2A5CNC0-F1
#
_cell.length_a   1.000
_cell.length_b   1.000
_cell.length_c   1.000
_cell.angle_alpha   90.00
_cell.angle_beta   90.00
_cell.angle_gamma   90.00
#
_symmetry.space_group_name_H-M   'P 1'
#
loop_
_entity.id
_entity.type
_entity.pdbx_description
1 polymer ?
#
loop_
_entity_poly.entity_id
_entity_poly.type
_entity_poly.pdbx_seq_one_letter_code
_entity_poly.pdbx_strand_id
1 'polypeptide(L)'
;MKSLTKGFSQPIANWLVDNRLITFIASILLIAATIPGLTNLTFNADYKVFFDQDNPQLQAHEFIEATYSKGDNILFILAPKNNNVFTPKHLDAVEWLTEQSWLLPYSQRVDSITNFQHTSATDDDLLVEDLVENALDKTTAEIDVIQSIAINDPLLIHRLISPTGHVTAVNATLTLPDIDTTTALAEVILAARELEKKFTLLHPGFDVYISGMAPFTNAFSEVANDDMARLMPVMMGVILVMVSFLLRSVASAGVTLSIVIVTVISTFGIVGWFNVELNSINTAAPTIILTLAVADCIHLLTHFLTQLKLGKSKIDAMKFSLDINLLPVFLTSFTTAIGFLSMNFSDSPPFRELGTISALGVAIAFVFSITLLPQLAMWLTRKTPSQDLERNRNFEHLANFTIKHQNALFWGTLILAFSAMSFIPQNELNDDNVEYFSKNVKVRQAADFAEKNLGGVNVIVHSLSAGETNGINDIAYLTKVSDFVDWYRAQPEVMHVFSYTEIIKRLNKNMHNDDDAWYRLPDSRELAAQYSLMYEMSLPFGMDLNNQINLDKSSIRITVTLSNIKAKEILALESRAQEWLAINAPNITSPGAGQSIMFSNIGQRNILSMINGTIIATLLISLTLMLSLGSWKLGLVSLIPNAFPPLIMFGLWGLFVGEVNLGVAVVFSVTLGIVVDDTVHFLSKFLRAKKDHGHNTEQAIHYAFTHVGASLLITTFVLALGFGTLYWSNFTVNSTLGLMVALTILLAIVFDFLFLPALLLKLSSLTKKLAR
;
A
#
# COMPACT_ATOMS: atom_id res chain seq x y z
N MET A 1 -28.44 13.24 -37.24
CA MET A 1 -28.75 12.22 -36.22
C MET A 1 -29.52 12.84 -35.04
N LYS A 2 -30.81 13.17 -35.22
CA LYS A 2 -31.64 13.91 -34.23
C LYS A 2 -32.58 13.02 -33.38
N SER A 3 -32.53 11.68 -33.50
CA SER A 3 -33.52 10.78 -32.89
C SER A 3 -32.99 9.66 -31.97
N LEU A 4 -31.67 9.51 -31.79
CA LEU A 4 -31.14 8.29 -31.15
C LEU A 4 -31.28 8.25 -29.60
N THR A 5 -31.45 9.38 -28.91
CA THR A 5 -31.44 9.39 -27.43
C THR A 5 -32.82 9.52 -26.77
N LYS A 6 -33.86 10.01 -27.48
CA LYS A 6 -35.21 10.16 -26.90
C LYS A 6 -36.00 8.86 -26.76
N GLY A 7 -35.46 7.73 -27.23
CA GLY A 7 -36.19 6.45 -27.27
C GLY A 7 -35.42 5.23 -26.76
N PHE A 8 -34.20 5.36 -26.24
CA PHE A 8 -33.42 4.17 -25.82
C PHE A 8 -33.64 3.79 -24.35
N SER A 9 -33.64 4.76 -23.42
CA SER A 9 -33.79 4.49 -21.98
C SER A 9 -35.21 4.05 -21.62
N GLN A 10 -36.23 4.70 -22.19
CA GLN A 10 -37.62 4.50 -21.79
C GLN A 10 -38.14 3.08 -22.05
N PRO A 11 -37.89 2.44 -23.21
CA PRO A 11 -38.27 1.05 -23.44
C PRO A 11 -37.58 0.08 -22.48
N ILE A 12 -36.29 0.29 -22.19
CA ILE A 12 -35.51 -0.56 -21.28
C ILE A 12 -36.02 -0.40 -19.85
N ALA A 13 -36.22 0.84 -19.40
CA ALA A 13 -36.77 1.13 -18.07
C ALA A 13 -38.17 0.51 -17.89
N ASN A 14 -39.03 0.61 -18.90
CA ASN A 14 -40.34 -0.04 -18.87
C ASN A 14 -40.20 -1.57 -18.80
N TRP A 15 -39.36 -2.15 -19.65
CA TRP A 15 -39.13 -3.59 -19.69
C TRP A 15 -38.59 -4.13 -18.35
N LEU A 16 -37.63 -3.44 -17.73
CA LEU A 16 -37.08 -3.80 -16.42
C LEU A 16 -38.14 -3.81 -15.32
N VAL A 17 -39.04 -2.83 -15.30
CA VAL A 17 -40.11 -2.76 -14.28
C VAL A 17 -41.24 -3.75 -14.55
N ASP A 18 -41.59 -3.94 -15.82
CA ASP A 18 -42.65 -4.86 -16.22
C ASP A 18 -42.23 -6.33 -15.98
N ASN A 19 -40.95 -6.65 -16.19
CA ASN A 19 -40.37 -7.98 -15.96
C ASN A 19 -39.58 -8.09 -14.63
N ARG A 20 -39.82 -7.19 -13.68
CA ARG A 20 -39.07 -7.06 -12.42
C ARG A 20 -38.93 -8.35 -11.60
N LEU A 21 -39.90 -9.26 -11.66
CA LEU A 21 -39.82 -10.55 -10.95
C LEU A 21 -38.82 -11.49 -11.60
N ILE A 22 -38.75 -11.49 -12.94
CA ILE A 22 -37.80 -12.30 -13.70
C ILE A 22 -36.39 -11.78 -13.46
N THR A 23 -36.18 -10.46 -13.54
CA THR A 23 -34.87 -9.84 -13.28
C THR A 23 -34.44 -10.00 -11.82
N PHE A 24 -35.37 -9.94 -10.87
CA PHE A 24 -35.11 -10.25 -9.47
C PHE A 24 -34.64 -11.70 -9.28
N ILE A 25 -35.39 -12.69 -9.79
CA ILE A 25 -35.02 -14.11 -9.69
C ILE A 25 -33.68 -14.38 -10.37
N ALA A 26 -33.44 -13.82 -11.56
CA ALA A 26 -32.16 -13.94 -12.25
C ALA A 26 -31.00 -13.37 -11.42
N SER A 27 -31.22 -12.25 -10.73
CA SER A 27 -30.20 -11.66 -9.84
C SER A 27 -29.93 -12.55 -8.63
N ILE A 28 -30.96 -13.15 -8.03
CA ILE A 28 -30.80 -14.10 -6.91
C ILE A 28 -30.05 -15.37 -7.37
N LEU A 29 -30.33 -15.89 -8.57
CA LEU A 29 -29.60 -17.02 -9.13
C LEU A 29 -28.14 -16.68 -9.40
N LEU A 30 -27.86 -15.48 -9.91
CA LEU A 30 -26.49 -15.00 -10.09
C LEU A 30 -25.75 -14.92 -8.75
N ILE A 31 -26.38 -14.34 -7.72
CA ILE A 31 -25.82 -14.28 -6.36
C ILE A 31 -25.53 -15.71 -5.86
N ALA A 32 -26.49 -16.62 -5.96
CA ALA A 32 -26.33 -18.01 -5.55
C ALA A 32 -25.19 -18.74 -6.28
N ALA A 33 -24.96 -18.44 -7.57
CA ALA A 33 -23.86 -19.01 -8.34
C ALA A 33 -22.48 -18.46 -7.91
N THR A 34 -22.42 -17.22 -7.41
CA THR A 34 -21.17 -16.61 -6.96
C THR A 34 -20.76 -17.02 -5.55
N ILE A 35 -21.72 -17.29 -4.64
CA ILE A 35 -21.44 -17.61 -3.22
C ILE A 35 -20.42 -18.75 -3.02
N PRO A 36 -20.47 -19.89 -3.75
CA PRO A 36 -19.52 -20.97 -3.54
C PRO A 36 -18.07 -20.56 -3.77
N GLY A 37 -17.79 -19.56 -4.62
CA GLY A 37 -16.43 -19.09 -4.83
C GLY A 37 -15.80 -18.44 -3.58
N LEU A 38 -16.61 -17.97 -2.61
CA LEU A 38 -16.10 -17.41 -1.36
C LEU A 38 -15.25 -18.42 -0.56
N THR A 39 -15.51 -19.72 -0.69
CA THR A 39 -14.73 -20.74 0.04
C THR A 39 -13.32 -20.94 -0.53
N ASN A 40 -13.06 -20.40 -1.73
CA ASN A 40 -11.76 -20.50 -2.40
C ASN A 40 -10.89 -19.25 -2.17
N LEU A 41 -11.37 -18.27 -1.40
CA LEU A 41 -10.58 -17.09 -1.07
C LEU A 41 -9.45 -17.47 -0.11
N THR A 42 -8.22 -17.25 -0.56
CA THR A 42 -7.00 -17.39 0.24
C THR A 42 -6.41 -16.01 0.53
N PHE A 43 -5.55 -15.93 1.55
CA PHE A 43 -4.82 -14.71 1.87
C PHE A 43 -3.31 -14.96 1.76
N ASN A 44 -2.61 -14.10 1.05
CA ASN A 44 -1.17 -14.14 0.89
C ASN A 44 -0.52 -12.95 1.61
N ALA A 45 0.29 -13.29 2.61
CA ALA A 45 1.01 -12.33 3.45
C ALA A 45 2.38 -11.94 2.89
N ASP A 46 2.87 -12.69 1.90
CA ASP A 46 4.22 -12.56 1.40
C ASP A 46 4.38 -11.22 0.67
N TYR A 47 5.47 -10.50 0.95
CA TYR A 47 5.80 -9.27 0.24
C TYR A 47 6.15 -9.53 -1.22
N LYS A 48 6.50 -10.76 -1.60
CA LYS A 48 6.79 -11.15 -2.98
C LYS A 48 5.59 -10.94 -3.91
N VAL A 49 4.36 -10.93 -3.40
CA VAL A 49 3.15 -10.64 -4.20
C VAL A 49 3.20 -9.28 -4.88
N PHE A 50 3.99 -8.33 -4.37
CA PHE A 50 4.16 -7.00 -4.97
C PHE A 50 4.95 -7.05 -6.29
N PHE A 51 5.52 -8.19 -6.68
CA PHE A 51 6.42 -8.30 -7.82
C PHE A 51 5.94 -9.38 -8.80
N ASP A 52 6.05 -9.10 -10.09
CA ASP A 52 5.89 -10.12 -11.13
C ASP A 52 7.08 -11.11 -11.11
N GLN A 53 6.84 -12.35 -11.55
CA GLN A 53 7.86 -13.43 -11.53
C GLN A 53 9.08 -13.14 -12.42
N ASP A 54 8.92 -12.30 -13.43
CA ASP A 54 9.99 -11.85 -14.33
C ASP A 54 10.71 -10.58 -13.83
N ASN A 55 10.36 -10.09 -12.63
CA ASN A 55 11.01 -8.91 -12.06
C ASN A 55 12.49 -9.21 -11.74
N PRO A 56 13.44 -8.43 -12.29
CA PRO A 56 14.86 -8.73 -12.14
C PRO A 56 15.36 -8.55 -10.69
N GLN A 57 14.77 -7.64 -9.91
CA GLN A 57 15.14 -7.46 -8.50
C GLN A 57 14.60 -8.62 -7.64
N LEU A 58 13.41 -9.14 -7.94
CA LEU A 58 12.89 -10.35 -7.31
C LEU A 58 13.80 -11.55 -7.61
N GLN A 59 14.16 -11.76 -8.88
CA GLN A 59 15.05 -12.86 -9.28
C GLN A 59 16.43 -12.77 -8.62
N ALA A 60 17.00 -11.56 -8.53
CA ALA A 60 18.26 -11.35 -7.82
C ALA A 60 18.12 -11.69 -6.32
N HIS A 61 17.01 -11.32 -5.69
CA HIS A 61 16.75 -11.64 -4.29
C HIS A 61 16.54 -13.15 -4.06
N GLU A 62 15.73 -13.81 -4.89
CA GLU A 62 15.51 -15.27 -4.82
C GLU A 62 16.80 -16.04 -5.11
N PHE A 63 17.67 -15.54 -6.00
CA PHE A 63 18.99 -16.11 -6.22
C PHE A 63 19.84 -16.08 -4.95
N ILE A 64 19.82 -14.97 -4.19
CA ILE A 64 20.50 -14.89 -2.88
C ILE A 64 19.89 -15.90 -1.91
N GLU A 65 18.56 -15.99 -1.81
CA GLU A 65 17.87 -16.92 -0.90
C GLU A 65 18.07 -18.40 -1.25
N ALA A 66 18.29 -18.72 -2.52
CA ALA A 66 18.57 -20.07 -2.98
C ALA A 66 20.05 -20.47 -2.80
N THR A 67 20.96 -19.49 -2.83
CA THR A 67 22.41 -19.72 -2.77
C THR A 67 22.94 -19.74 -1.33
N TYR A 68 22.35 -18.93 -0.46
CA TYR A 68 22.72 -18.77 0.95
C TYR A 68 21.53 -19.12 1.85
N SER A 69 21.70 -19.13 3.17
CA SER A 69 20.56 -19.29 4.08
C SER A 69 19.48 -18.22 3.82
N LYS A 70 18.20 -18.64 3.76
CA LYS A 70 17.05 -17.74 3.64
C LYS A 70 17.13 -16.62 4.68
N GLY A 71 16.69 -15.42 4.28
CA GLY A 71 16.90 -14.19 5.04
C GLY A 71 15.84 -13.89 6.09
N ASP A 72 14.80 -14.71 6.22
CA ASP A 72 13.76 -14.48 7.22
C ASP A 72 14.34 -14.55 8.62
N ASN A 73 14.03 -13.55 9.44
CA ASN A 73 14.54 -13.49 10.80
C ASN A 73 13.54 -12.85 11.76
N ILE A 74 13.74 -13.16 13.04
CA ILE A 74 13.17 -12.44 14.17
C ILE A 74 14.33 -11.82 14.94
N LEU A 75 14.29 -10.50 15.09
CA LEU A 75 15.26 -9.71 15.84
C LEU A 75 14.62 -9.26 17.15
N PHE A 76 15.07 -9.85 18.26
CA PHE A 76 14.73 -9.37 19.60
C PHE A 76 15.72 -8.29 20.00
N ILE A 77 15.27 -7.05 20.06
CA ILE A 77 16.08 -5.90 20.49
C ILE A 77 15.87 -5.72 21.99
N LEU A 78 16.95 -5.69 22.74
CA LEU A 78 16.98 -5.64 24.19
C LEU A 78 17.59 -4.30 24.65
N ALA A 79 16.77 -3.51 25.32
CA ALA A 79 17.15 -2.22 25.89
C ALA A 79 17.09 -2.27 27.43
N PRO A 80 18.23 -2.47 28.12
CA PRO A 80 18.30 -2.32 29.56
C PRO A 80 17.85 -0.92 30.03
N LYS A 81 17.01 -0.86 31.05
CA LYS A 81 16.49 0.40 31.63
C LYS A 81 17.57 1.31 32.23
N ASN A 82 18.75 0.75 32.54
CA ASN A 82 19.90 1.50 33.02
C ASN A 82 20.89 1.90 31.90
N ASN A 83 20.54 1.64 30.63
CA ASN A 83 21.36 1.90 29.45
C ASN A 83 22.74 1.22 29.49
N ASN A 84 22.89 0.07 30.14
CA ASN A 84 24.13 -0.69 30.15
C ASN A 84 23.87 -2.19 29.92
N VAL A 85 24.28 -2.72 28.76
CA VAL A 85 24.19 -4.16 28.44
C VAL A 85 25.25 -4.96 29.21
N PHE A 86 26.42 -4.38 29.48
CA PHE A 86 27.58 -5.07 30.03
C PHE A 86 27.52 -5.13 31.56
N THR A 87 26.64 -6.01 32.05
CA THR A 87 26.61 -6.45 33.45
C THR A 87 26.39 -7.96 33.49
N PRO A 88 26.86 -8.69 34.53
CA PRO A 88 26.70 -10.14 34.62
C PRO A 88 25.25 -10.59 34.40
N LYS A 89 24.32 -9.89 35.06
CA LYS A 89 22.88 -10.18 35.00
C LYS A 89 22.24 -9.88 33.64
N HIS A 90 22.71 -8.86 32.93
CA HIS A 90 22.16 -8.51 31.63
C HIS A 90 22.70 -9.44 30.54
N LEU A 91 23.97 -9.80 30.60
CA LEU A 91 24.57 -10.77 29.69
C LEU A 91 23.96 -12.18 29.91
N ASP A 92 23.72 -12.60 31.16
CA ASP A 92 23.00 -13.84 31.48
C ASP A 92 21.58 -13.86 30.89
N ALA A 93 20.88 -12.72 30.92
CA ALA A 93 19.58 -12.60 30.26
C ALA A 93 19.69 -12.78 28.74
N VAL A 94 20.73 -12.20 28.12
CA VAL A 94 20.98 -12.35 26.67
C VAL A 94 21.32 -13.81 26.34
N GLU A 95 22.18 -14.47 27.11
CA GLU A 95 22.48 -15.91 26.97
C GLU A 95 21.21 -16.74 27.02
N TRP A 96 20.38 -16.52 28.04
CA TRP A 96 19.11 -17.22 28.19
C TRP A 96 18.20 -17.01 26.98
N LEU A 97 18.07 -15.77 26.48
CA LEU A 97 17.22 -15.51 25.31
C LEU A 97 17.78 -16.19 24.06
N THR A 98 19.10 -16.14 23.87
CA THR A 98 19.79 -16.82 22.76
C THR A 98 19.49 -18.31 22.76
N GLU A 99 19.62 -19.00 23.90
CA GLU A 99 19.28 -20.41 24.04
C GLU A 99 17.80 -20.70 23.74
N GLN A 100 16.88 -19.89 24.26
CA GLN A 100 15.45 -20.10 24.01
C GLN A 100 15.06 -19.78 22.57
N SER A 101 15.75 -18.86 21.89
CA SER A 101 15.51 -18.52 20.49
C SER A 101 15.87 -19.66 19.54
N TRP A 102 16.76 -20.58 19.92
CA TRP A 102 17.02 -21.81 19.16
C TRP A 102 15.81 -22.76 19.15
N LEU A 103 14.94 -22.66 20.15
CA LEU A 103 13.74 -23.50 20.27
C LEU A 103 12.52 -22.94 19.53
N LEU A 104 12.65 -21.77 18.90
CA LEU A 104 11.57 -21.22 18.08
C LEU A 104 11.28 -22.12 16.89
N PRO A 105 10.00 -22.27 16.47
CA PRO A 105 9.66 -22.98 15.26
C PRO A 105 10.47 -22.44 14.06
N TYR A 106 10.98 -23.34 13.22
CA TYR A 106 11.75 -23.01 12.02
C TYR A 106 13.09 -22.29 12.25
N SER A 107 13.54 -22.13 13.50
CA SER A 107 14.85 -21.54 13.81
C SER A 107 15.98 -22.44 13.31
N GLN A 108 16.89 -21.86 12.51
CA GLN A 108 18.07 -22.56 11.98
C GLN A 108 19.38 -22.02 12.58
N ARG A 109 19.39 -20.74 12.95
CA ARG A 109 20.57 -20.06 13.49
C ARG A 109 20.12 -18.96 14.44
N VAL A 110 20.84 -18.78 15.54
CA VAL A 110 20.67 -17.62 16.42
C VAL A 110 22.01 -16.92 16.57
N ASP A 111 22.05 -15.62 16.29
CA ASP A 111 23.22 -14.77 16.51
C ASP A 111 22.93 -13.75 17.62
N SER A 112 23.87 -13.61 18.55
CA SER A 112 23.85 -12.60 19.61
C SER A 112 25.28 -12.18 19.96
N ILE A 113 25.44 -11.22 20.87
CA ILE A 113 26.78 -10.89 21.39
C ILE A 113 27.37 -12.00 22.28
N THR A 114 26.54 -12.90 22.84
CA THR A 114 27.03 -13.89 23.80
C THR A 114 27.65 -15.07 23.08
N ASN A 115 26.93 -15.66 22.12
CA ASN A 115 27.41 -16.76 21.29
C ASN A 115 28.23 -16.30 20.07
N PHE A 116 28.73 -15.07 20.06
CA PHE A 116 29.62 -14.60 19.03
C PHE A 116 30.94 -15.36 19.12
N GLN A 117 31.31 -16.05 18.03
CA GLN A 117 32.52 -16.85 17.98
C GLN A 117 33.75 -15.94 17.89
N HIS A 118 34.32 -15.64 19.05
CA HIS A 118 35.53 -14.84 19.17
C HIS A 118 36.75 -15.73 19.01
N THR A 119 37.75 -15.23 18.28
CA THR A 119 38.98 -15.96 18.00
C THR A 119 40.17 -15.21 18.58
N SER A 120 41.02 -15.93 19.31
CA SER A 120 42.24 -15.41 19.94
C SER A 120 43.37 -16.43 19.83
N ALA A 121 44.61 -15.97 20.00
CA ALA A 121 45.77 -16.83 20.05
C ALA A 121 46.24 -17.05 21.48
N THR A 122 46.45 -18.31 21.86
CA THR A 122 47.12 -18.66 23.12
C THR A 122 48.27 -19.60 22.81
N ASP A 123 49.50 -19.11 23.00
CA ASP A 123 50.72 -19.78 22.56
C ASP A 123 50.67 -20.15 21.06
N ASP A 124 50.64 -21.44 20.70
CA ASP A 124 50.55 -21.94 19.32
C ASP A 124 49.12 -22.36 18.93
N ASP A 125 48.13 -22.23 19.83
CA ASP A 125 46.76 -22.68 19.63
C ASP A 125 45.82 -21.52 19.25
N LEU A 126 44.94 -21.78 18.27
CA LEU A 126 43.81 -20.91 17.93
C LEU A 126 42.62 -21.30 18.80
N LEU A 127 42.22 -20.41 19.71
CA LEU A 127 41.01 -20.58 20.50
C LEU A 127 39.81 -19.98 19.76
N VAL A 128 38.72 -20.74 19.70
CA VAL A 128 37.41 -20.30 19.17
C VAL A 128 36.38 -20.60 20.23
N GLU A 129 35.82 -19.55 20.83
CA GLU A 129 34.87 -19.67 21.94
C GLU A 129 33.77 -18.60 21.85
N ASP A 130 32.68 -18.85 22.56
CA ASP A 130 31.62 -17.86 22.74
C ASP A 130 32.18 -16.64 23.49
N LEU A 131 31.94 -15.44 22.96
CA LEU A 131 32.41 -14.20 23.58
C LEU A 131 31.93 -14.06 25.03
N VAL A 132 30.76 -14.60 25.34
CA VAL A 132 30.23 -14.68 26.71
C VAL A 132 29.66 -16.07 26.95
N GLU A 133 30.23 -16.75 27.95
CA GLU A 133 29.71 -17.99 28.52
C GLU A 133 29.65 -17.86 30.06
N ASN A 134 28.55 -18.30 30.68
CA ASN A 134 28.30 -18.26 32.12
C ASN A 134 28.48 -16.84 32.70
N ALA A 135 27.75 -15.86 32.16
CA ALA A 135 27.99 -14.44 32.46
C ALA A 135 27.93 -14.07 33.95
N LEU A 136 27.18 -14.80 34.77
CA LEU A 136 27.08 -14.57 36.21
C LEU A 136 28.40 -14.78 36.96
N ASP A 137 29.30 -15.61 36.42
CA ASP A 137 30.58 -15.93 37.03
C ASP A 137 31.71 -14.97 36.61
N LYS A 138 31.44 -14.07 35.65
CA LYS A 138 32.43 -13.13 35.11
C LYS A 138 32.73 -11.98 36.09
N THR A 139 34.01 -11.68 36.23
CA THR A 139 34.52 -10.52 36.97
C THR A 139 34.29 -9.23 36.18
N THR A 140 34.34 -8.08 36.87
CA THR A 140 34.23 -6.77 36.22
C THR A 140 35.29 -6.56 35.14
N ALA A 141 36.51 -7.04 35.36
CA ALA A 141 37.60 -6.93 34.39
C ALA A 141 37.33 -7.74 33.11
N GLU A 142 36.78 -8.95 33.24
CA GLU A 142 36.39 -9.76 32.08
C GLU A 142 35.25 -9.10 31.30
N ILE A 143 34.28 -8.50 32.00
CA ILE A 143 33.17 -7.77 31.36
C ILE A 143 33.67 -6.54 30.60
N ASP A 144 34.64 -5.80 31.14
CA ASP A 144 35.24 -4.66 30.45
C ASP A 144 35.95 -5.09 29.14
N VAL A 145 36.60 -6.26 29.15
CA VAL A 145 37.21 -6.86 27.95
C VAL A 145 36.12 -7.26 26.94
N ILE A 146 35.08 -7.97 27.39
CA ILE A 146 33.93 -8.35 26.55
C ILE A 146 33.30 -7.10 25.90
N GLN A 147 33.10 -6.04 26.69
CA GLN A 147 32.58 -4.77 26.18
C GLN A 147 33.49 -4.20 25.11
N SER A 148 34.79 -4.12 25.36
CA SER A 148 35.76 -3.60 24.41
C SER A 148 35.77 -4.39 23.11
N ILE A 149 35.65 -5.72 23.16
CA ILE A 149 35.58 -6.56 21.96
C ILE A 149 34.26 -6.29 21.21
N ALA A 150 33.12 -6.38 21.91
CA ALA A 150 31.80 -6.30 21.29
C ALA A 150 31.57 -4.96 20.57
N ILE A 151 31.95 -3.83 21.17
CA ILE A 151 31.71 -2.50 20.58
C ILE A 151 32.72 -2.12 19.50
N ASN A 152 33.84 -2.84 19.35
CA ASN A 152 34.85 -2.54 18.34
C ASN A 152 34.92 -3.58 17.22
N ASP A 153 34.33 -4.77 17.36
CA ASP A 153 34.34 -5.79 16.31
C ASP A 153 33.42 -5.40 15.13
N PRO A 154 33.95 -5.32 13.89
CA PRO A 154 33.17 -4.93 12.71
C PRO A 154 32.01 -5.86 12.37
N LEU A 155 31.95 -7.09 12.89
CA LEU A 155 30.84 -8.02 12.66
C LEU A 155 29.67 -7.81 13.65
N LEU A 156 29.89 -7.07 14.73
CA LEU A 156 28.93 -6.86 15.83
C LEU A 156 28.36 -5.44 15.88
N ILE A 157 29.24 -4.41 15.83
CA ILE A 157 28.82 -3.01 16.00
C ILE A 157 27.79 -2.61 14.94
N HIS A 158 26.77 -1.86 15.34
CA HIS A 158 25.59 -1.48 14.53
C HIS A 158 24.68 -2.65 14.11
N ARG A 159 25.07 -3.91 14.30
CA ARG A 159 24.24 -5.07 13.94
C ARG A 159 23.58 -5.71 15.17
N LEU A 160 24.40 -6.15 16.13
CA LEU A 160 23.94 -6.84 17.34
C LEU A 160 24.20 -6.03 18.61
N ILE A 161 25.05 -4.99 18.54
CA ILE A 161 25.32 -4.09 19.65
C ILE A 161 25.38 -2.63 19.18
N SER A 162 24.79 -1.75 19.97
CA SER A 162 24.91 -0.31 19.78
C SER A 162 26.35 0.19 20.03
N PRO A 163 26.82 1.25 19.37
CA PRO A 163 28.19 1.77 19.55
C PRO A 163 28.55 2.13 21.00
N THR A 164 27.55 2.55 21.79
CA THR A 164 27.71 2.92 23.20
C THR A 164 27.48 1.76 24.17
N GLY A 165 27.09 0.58 23.69
CA GLY A 165 26.86 -0.60 24.54
C GLY A 165 25.58 -0.56 25.38
N HIS A 166 24.62 0.32 25.05
CA HIS A 166 23.38 0.49 25.81
C HIS A 166 22.21 -0.33 25.28
N VAL A 167 22.28 -0.85 24.06
CA VAL A 167 21.29 -1.73 23.42
C VAL A 167 21.99 -2.90 22.74
N THR A 168 21.42 -4.10 22.85
CA THR A 168 21.89 -5.32 22.17
C THR A 168 20.72 -6.03 21.46
N ALA A 169 21.01 -7.01 20.61
CA ALA A 169 19.99 -7.82 19.96
C ALA A 169 20.32 -9.32 19.91
N VAL A 170 19.26 -10.13 19.82
CA VAL A 170 19.31 -11.57 19.52
C VAL A 170 18.56 -11.78 18.20
N ASN A 171 19.27 -12.30 17.19
CA ASN A 171 18.76 -12.50 15.85
C ASN A 171 18.55 -13.99 15.57
N ALA A 172 17.29 -14.44 15.48
CA ALA A 172 16.94 -15.80 15.10
C ALA A 172 16.60 -15.85 13.60
N THR A 173 17.43 -16.52 12.80
CA THR A 173 17.22 -16.77 11.37
C THR A 173 16.34 -18.00 11.20
N LEU A 174 15.34 -17.87 10.34
CA LEU A 174 14.28 -18.85 10.11
C LEU A 174 14.37 -19.45 8.71
N THR A 175 14.02 -20.73 8.60
CA THR A 175 13.79 -21.39 7.32
C THR A 175 12.33 -21.82 7.24
N LEU A 176 11.52 -20.94 6.66
CA LEU A 176 10.09 -21.16 6.48
C LEU A 176 9.83 -22.09 5.28
N PRO A 177 8.78 -22.93 5.36
CA PRO A 177 8.35 -23.76 4.25
C PRO A 177 7.87 -22.90 3.08
N ASP A 178 8.04 -23.38 1.84
CA ASP A 178 7.57 -22.68 0.63
C ASP A 178 6.04 -22.80 0.45
N ILE A 179 5.40 -23.77 1.11
CA ILE A 179 3.96 -24.00 1.11
C ILE A 179 3.43 -23.63 2.50
N ASP A 180 2.26 -22.98 2.55
CA ASP A 180 1.61 -22.51 3.78
C ASP A 180 2.47 -21.52 4.60
N THR A 181 3.31 -20.73 3.92
CA THR A 181 4.20 -19.72 4.53
C THR A 181 3.45 -18.78 5.47
N THR A 182 2.25 -18.33 5.10
CA THR A 182 1.40 -17.48 5.96
C THR A 182 1.08 -18.14 7.30
N THR A 183 0.81 -19.45 7.31
CA THR A 183 0.50 -20.20 8.54
C THR A 183 1.76 -20.39 9.38
N ALA A 184 2.88 -20.76 8.75
CA ALA A 184 4.17 -20.91 9.42
C ALA A 184 4.65 -19.58 10.04
N LEU A 185 4.46 -18.46 9.33
CA LEU A 185 4.71 -17.11 9.82
C LEU A 185 3.86 -16.81 11.06
N ALA A 186 2.57 -17.09 11.02
CA ALA A 186 1.70 -16.85 12.17
C ALA A 186 2.14 -17.69 13.40
N GLU A 187 2.51 -18.96 13.19
CA GLU A 187 2.98 -19.85 14.25
C GLU A 187 4.26 -19.33 14.93
N VAL A 188 5.29 -18.99 14.14
CA VAL A 188 6.57 -18.53 14.70
C VAL A 188 6.44 -17.17 15.39
N ILE A 189 5.58 -16.28 14.89
CA ILE A 189 5.35 -14.97 15.51
C ILE A 189 4.58 -15.08 16.82
N LEU A 190 3.64 -16.02 16.93
CA LEU A 190 2.99 -16.32 18.20
C LEU A 190 4.02 -16.86 19.22
N ALA A 191 4.86 -17.81 18.82
CA ALA A 191 5.93 -18.35 19.67
C ALA A 191 6.91 -17.25 20.12
N ALA A 192 7.31 -16.35 19.22
CA ALA A 192 8.21 -15.24 19.54
C ALA A 192 7.61 -14.26 20.56
N ARG A 193 6.31 -13.94 20.45
CA ARG A 193 5.60 -13.09 21.40
C ARG A 193 5.40 -13.76 22.75
N GLU A 194 5.22 -15.08 22.79
CA GLU A 194 5.21 -15.84 24.04
C GLU A 194 6.57 -15.83 24.71
N LEU A 195 7.65 -15.98 23.92
CA LEU A 195 9.02 -15.89 24.40
C LEU A 195 9.33 -14.49 24.96
N GLU A 196 8.95 -13.41 24.26
CA GLU A 196 9.06 -12.02 24.74
C GLU A 196 8.37 -11.84 26.10
N LYS A 197 7.13 -12.35 26.25
CA LYS A 197 6.40 -12.27 27.52
C LYS A 197 7.13 -13.02 28.64
N LYS A 198 7.63 -14.23 28.36
CA LYS A 198 8.38 -15.04 29.32
C LYS A 198 9.67 -14.32 29.74
N PHE A 199 10.42 -13.79 28.76
CA PHE A 199 11.63 -13.01 29.00
C PHE A 199 11.36 -11.78 29.87
N THR A 200 10.33 -10.99 29.53
CA THR A 200 9.97 -9.76 30.27
C THR A 200 9.59 -10.05 31.72
N LEU A 201 8.97 -11.21 31.99
CA LEU A 201 8.63 -11.64 33.34
C LEU A 201 9.87 -12.03 34.17
N LEU A 202 10.84 -12.71 33.55
CA LEU A 202 12.08 -13.14 34.21
C LEU A 202 13.09 -11.99 34.36
N HIS A 203 13.14 -11.09 33.39
CA HIS A 203 14.11 -10.00 33.29
C HIS A 203 13.41 -8.63 33.12
N PRO A 204 12.66 -8.14 34.13
CA PRO A 204 11.87 -6.90 34.04
C PRO A 204 12.72 -5.61 33.89
N GLY A 205 14.05 -5.74 33.93
CA GLY A 205 15.01 -4.67 33.71
C GLY A 205 15.22 -4.29 32.24
N PHE A 206 14.63 -5.05 31.31
CA PHE A 206 14.69 -4.79 29.87
C PHE A 206 13.36 -4.29 29.33
N ASP A 207 13.44 -3.36 28.37
CA ASP A 207 12.39 -3.17 27.38
C ASP A 207 12.77 -4.00 26.13
N VAL A 208 11.80 -4.74 25.60
CA VAL A 208 12.00 -5.68 24.49
C VAL A 208 11.20 -5.22 23.28
N TYR A 209 11.83 -5.26 22.11
CA TYR A 209 11.18 -4.98 20.84
C TYR A 209 11.39 -6.14 19.87
N ILE A 210 10.32 -6.59 19.23
CA ILE A 210 10.39 -7.62 18.18
C ILE A 210 10.39 -6.94 16.81
N SER A 211 11.47 -7.11 16.07
CA SER A 211 11.67 -6.64 14.69
C SER A 211 12.15 -7.79 13.81
N GLY A 212 12.62 -7.51 12.60
CA GLY A 212 13.06 -8.50 11.62
C GLY A 212 12.02 -8.72 10.52
N MET A 213 12.41 -9.51 9.51
CA MET A 213 11.60 -9.73 8.30
C MET A 213 10.33 -10.51 8.58
N ALA A 214 10.37 -11.56 9.42
CA ALA A 214 9.18 -12.36 9.68
C ALA A 214 8.07 -11.57 10.40
N PRO A 215 8.35 -10.80 11.49
CA PRO A 215 7.34 -9.95 12.11
C PRO A 215 6.82 -8.85 11.17
N PHE A 216 7.69 -8.31 10.30
CA PHE A 216 7.31 -7.31 9.31
C PHE A 216 6.34 -7.87 8.27
N THR A 217 6.68 -9.01 7.66
CA THR A 217 5.81 -9.70 6.70
C THR A 217 4.48 -10.10 7.33
N ASN A 218 4.48 -10.64 8.57
CA ASN A 218 3.24 -10.99 9.25
C ASN A 218 2.36 -9.78 9.61
N ALA A 219 2.93 -8.59 9.78
CA ALA A 219 2.18 -7.38 10.11
C ALA A 219 1.19 -6.97 8.99
N PHE A 220 1.49 -7.29 7.73
CA PHE A 220 0.57 -7.12 6.61
C PHE A 220 -0.76 -7.87 6.84
N SER A 221 -0.69 -9.15 7.20
CA SER A 221 -1.87 -9.97 7.54
C SER A 221 -2.60 -9.46 8.77
N GLU A 222 -1.87 -9.09 9.83
CA GLU A 222 -2.49 -8.62 11.08
C GLU A 222 -3.29 -7.35 10.86
N VAL A 223 -2.70 -6.38 10.15
CA VAL A 223 -3.37 -5.12 9.85
C VAL A 223 -4.55 -5.32 8.88
N ALA A 224 -4.40 -6.17 7.86
CA ALA A 224 -5.50 -6.46 6.94
C ALA A 224 -6.72 -7.10 7.64
N ASN A 225 -6.47 -8.10 8.51
CA ASN A 225 -7.53 -8.75 9.28
C ASN A 225 -8.20 -7.78 10.26
N ASP A 226 -7.41 -6.95 10.91
CA ASP A 226 -7.85 -5.93 11.84
C ASP A 226 -8.71 -4.85 11.15
N ASP A 227 -8.32 -4.42 9.95
CA ASP A 227 -9.11 -3.54 9.09
C ASP A 227 -10.44 -4.16 8.68
N MET A 228 -10.45 -5.43 8.25
CA MET A 228 -11.68 -6.14 7.90
C MET A 228 -12.63 -6.25 9.10
N ALA A 229 -12.11 -6.56 10.29
CA ALA A 229 -12.90 -6.70 11.50
C ALA A 229 -13.45 -5.36 12.01
N ARG A 230 -12.72 -4.25 11.84
CA ARG A 230 -13.09 -2.94 12.39
C ARG A 230 -13.74 -1.99 11.39
N LEU A 231 -13.16 -1.81 10.21
CA LEU A 231 -13.59 -0.79 9.26
C LEU A 231 -14.89 -1.17 8.55
N MET A 232 -15.06 -2.46 8.20
CA MET A 232 -16.24 -2.91 7.47
C MET A 232 -17.55 -2.69 8.25
N PRO A 233 -17.68 -3.08 9.54
CA PRO A 233 -18.88 -2.78 10.33
C PRO A 233 -19.11 -1.28 10.52
N VAL A 234 -18.04 -0.50 10.73
CA VAL A 234 -18.12 0.96 10.88
C VAL A 234 -18.71 1.59 9.62
N MET A 235 -18.21 1.21 8.45
CA MET A 235 -18.70 1.72 7.18
C MET A 235 -20.16 1.32 6.91
N MET A 236 -20.56 0.08 7.22
CA MET A 236 -21.97 -0.32 7.14
C MET A 236 -22.86 0.53 8.05
N GLY A 237 -22.40 0.85 9.26
CA GLY A 237 -23.06 1.76 10.18
C GLY A 237 -23.18 3.18 9.62
N VAL A 238 -22.09 3.72 9.07
CA VAL A 238 -22.06 5.04 8.42
C VAL A 238 -23.08 5.11 7.28
N ILE A 239 -23.08 4.12 6.37
CA ILE A 239 -24.04 4.07 5.26
C ILE A 239 -25.47 3.97 5.78
N LEU A 240 -25.74 3.10 6.75
CA LEU A 240 -27.07 2.93 7.33
C LEU A 240 -27.59 4.25 7.91
N VAL A 241 -26.78 4.92 8.73
CA VAL A 241 -27.14 6.20 9.38
C VAL A 241 -27.33 7.30 8.34
N MET A 242 -26.37 7.47 7.43
CA MET A 242 -26.40 8.54 6.43
C MET A 242 -27.55 8.37 5.45
N VAL A 243 -27.72 7.19 4.85
CA VAL A 243 -28.82 6.94 3.90
C VAL A 243 -30.18 7.06 4.60
N SER A 244 -30.31 6.58 5.84
CA SER A 244 -31.56 6.74 6.62
C SER A 244 -31.89 8.21 6.87
N PHE A 245 -30.90 9.01 7.26
CA PHE A 245 -31.07 10.44 7.54
C PHE A 245 -31.39 11.23 6.27
N LEU A 246 -30.63 11.01 5.19
CA LEU A 246 -30.74 11.79 3.96
C LEU A 246 -32.00 11.45 3.15
N LEU A 247 -32.36 10.16 3.04
CA LEU A 247 -33.59 9.73 2.36
C LEU A 247 -34.82 9.79 3.29
N ARG A 248 -34.62 10.08 4.58
CA ARG A 248 -35.66 10.07 5.63
C ARG A 248 -36.45 8.76 5.64
N SER A 249 -35.77 7.64 5.40
CA SER A 249 -36.38 6.32 5.18
C SER A 249 -35.41 5.21 5.54
N VAL A 250 -35.63 4.58 6.70
CA VAL A 250 -34.87 3.40 7.15
C VAL A 250 -35.08 2.22 6.19
N ALA A 251 -36.26 2.09 5.59
CA ALA A 251 -36.53 1.06 4.58
C ALA A 251 -35.65 1.24 3.33
N SER A 252 -35.42 2.49 2.91
CA SER A 252 -34.54 2.80 1.78
C SER A 252 -33.08 2.50 2.12
N ALA A 253 -32.65 2.82 3.35
CA ALA A 253 -31.32 2.45 3.82
C ALA A 253 -31.11 0.93 3.88
N GLY A 254 -32.12 0.16 4.34
CA GLY A 254 -32.08 -1.29 4.34
C GLY A 254 -32.01 -1.90 2.92
N VAL A 255 -32.73 -1.33 1.96
CA VAL A 255 -32.64 -1.70 0.54
C VAL A 255 -31.23 -1.44 0.01
N THR A 256 -30.70 -0.23 0.21
CA THR A 256 -29.34 0.13 -0.20
C THR A 256 -28.32 -0.82 0.41
N LEU A 257 -28.37 -1.04 1.73
CA LEU A 257 -27.43 -1.93 2.41
C LEU A 257 -27.50 -3.36 1.86
N SER A 258 -28.71 -3.86 1.56
CA SER A 258 -28.88 -5.19 0.98
C SER A 258 -28.23 -5.31 -0.40
N ILE A 259 -28.44 -4.32 -1.29
CA ILE A 259 -27.80 -4.28 -2.61
C ILE A 259 -26.29 -4.29 -2.47
N VAL A 260 -25.79 -3.45 -1.60
CA VAL A 260 -24.36 -3.23 -1.48
C VAL A 260 -23.66 -4.47 -0.86
N ILE A 261 -24.27 -5.12 0.13
CA ILE A 261 -23.77 -6.40 0.68
C ILE A 261 -23.71 -7.48 -0.40
N VAL A 262 -24.79 -7.67 -1.16
CA VAL A 262 -24.81 -8.72 -2.19
C VAL A 262 -23.84 -8.41 -3.33
N THR A 263 -23.60 -7.13 -3.65
CA THR A 263 -22.54 -6.73 -4.59
C THR A 263 -21.18 -7.22 -4.11
N VAL A 264 -20.79 -6.90 -2.87
CA VAL A 264 -19.49 -7.32 -2.32
C VAL A 264 -19.37 -8.85 -2.28
N ILE A 265 -20.40 -9.54 -1.80
CA ILE A 265 -20.44 -11.01 -1.77
C ILE A 265 -20.26 -11.60 -3.17
N SER A 266 -20.97 -11.06 -4.18
CA SER A 266 -20.86 -11.56 -5.55
C SER A 266 -19.51 -11.23 -6.20
N THR A 267 -18.95 -10.06 -5.93
CA THR A 267 -17.60 -9.71 -6.42
C THR A 267 -16.57 -10.67 -5.86
N PHE A 268 -16.52 -10.85 -4.55
CA PHE A 268 -15.54 -11.73 -3.90
C PHE A 268 -15.80 -13.21 -4.17
N GLY A 269 -17.05 -13.59 -4.42
CA GLY A 269 -17.38 -14.92 -4.94
C GLY A 269 -16.77 -15.17 -6.32
N ILE A 270 -16.82 -14.20 -7.22
CA ILE A 270 -16.16 -14.30 -8.53
C ILE A 270 -14.64 -14.30 -8.40
N VAL A 271 -14.08 -13.43 -7.55
CA VAL A 271 -12.63 -13.39 -7.26
C VAL A 271 -12.13 -14.76 -6.79
N GLY A 272 -12.87 -15.41 -5.88
CA GLY A 272 -12.53 -16.76 -5.41
C GLY A 272 -12.71 -17.85 -6.48
N TRP A 273 -13.64 -17.72 -7.43
CA TRP A 273 -13.71 -18.63 -8.59
C TRP A 273 -12.46 -18.55 -9.48
N PHE A 274 -11.83 -17.38 -9.56
CA PHE A 274 -10.59 -17.18 -10.30
C PHE A 274 -9.33 -17.48 -9.47
N ASN A 275 -9.48 -17.91 -8.20
CA ASN A 275 -8.39 -18.15 -7.24
C ASN A 275 -7.42 -16.97 -7.13
N VAL A 276 -7.94 -15.74 -7.19
CA VAL A 276 -7.14 -14.55 -6.91
C VAL A 276 -6.95 -14.44 -5.40
N GLU A 277 -5.69 -14.37 -4.97
CA GLU A 277 -5.35 -14.30 -3.55
C GLU A 277 -5.59 -12.90 -2.99
N LEU A 278 -6.11 -12.83 -1.77
CA LEU A 278 -6.25 -11.56 -1.06
C LEU A 278 -4.93 -11.15 -0.42
N ASN A 279 -4.63 -9.86 -0.45
CA ASN A 279 -3.45 -9.26 0.15
C ASN A 279 -3.80 -7.90 0.76
N SER A 280 -2.89 -7.30 1.52
CA SER A 280 -3.12 -6.07 2.29
C SER A 280 -3.57 -4.85 1.47
N ILE A 281 -3.35 -4.87 0.16
CA ILE A 281 -3.75 -3.79 -0.77
C ILE A 281 -5.16 -4.08 -1.29
N ASN A 282 -5.39 -5.28 -1.85
CA ASN A 282 -6.65 -5.61 -2.50
C ASN A 282 -7.79 -5.87 -1.48
N THR A 283 -7.48 -6.06 -0.18
CA THR A 283 -8.48 -6.09 0.91
C THR A 283 -9.17 -4.76 1.15
N ALA A 284 -8.72 -3.64 0.57
CA ALA A 284 -9.46 -2.38 0.58
C ALA A 284 -10.66 -2.39 -0.39
N ALA A 285 -10.69 -3.30 -1.37
CA ALA A 285 -11.72 -3.34 -2.40
C ALA A 285 -13.17 -3.47 -1.88
N PRO A 286 -13.50 -4.30 -0.85
CA PRO A 286 -14.84 -4.35 -0.29
C PRO A 286 -15.33 -2.97 0.16
N THR A 287 -14.45 -2.19 0.79
CA THR A 287 -14.76 -0.85 1.30
C THR A 287 -15.03 0.15 0.19
N ILE A 288 -14.22 0.09 -0.87
CA ILE A 288 -14.38 0.90 -2.08
C ILE A 288 -15.71 0.56 -2.77
N ILE A 289 -15.98 -0.72 -3.00
CA ILE A 289 -17.20 -1.20 -3.67
C ILE A 289 -18.43 -0.84 -2.84
N LEU A 290 -18.38 -1.02 -1.51
CA LEU A 290 -19.49 -0.69 -0.62
C LEU A 290 -19.86 0.78 -0.75
N THR A 291 -18.85 1.66 -0.81
CA THR A 291 -19.03 3.10 -0.90
C THR A 291 -19.63 3.51 -2.25
N LEU A 292 -19.12 2.99 -3.36
CA LEU A 292 -19.55 3.37 -4.72
C LEU A 292 -20.96 2.88 -5.05
N ALA A 293 -21.31 1.65 -4.67
CA ALA A 293 -22.63 1.07 -4.95
C ALA A 293 -23.78 1.86 -4.27
N VAL A 294 -23.48 2.62 -3.22
CA VAL A 294 -24.48 3.48 -2.54
C VAL A 294 -24.91 4.65 -3.43
N ALA A 295 -24.02 5.21 -4.26
CA ALA A 295 -24.35 6.34 -5.13
C ALA A 295 -25.45 5.99 -6.15
N ASP A 296 -25.31 4.86 -6.84
CA ASP A 296 -26.31 4.32 -7.78
C ASP A 296 -27.68 4.16 -7.10
N CYS A 297 -27.67 3.58 -5.90
CA CYS A 297 -28.88 3.38 -5.12
C CYS A 297 -29.54 4.72 -4.75
N ILE A 298 -28.78 5.72 -4.34
CA ILE A 298 -29.27 7.05 -3.97
C ILE A 298 -29.94 7.74 -5.17
N HIS A 299 -29.31 7.74 -6.34
CA HIS A 299 -29.88 8.38 -7.53
C HIS A 299 -31.22 7.76 -7.95
N LEU A 300 -31.33 6.43 -7.90
CA LEU A 300 -32.57 5.70 -8.21
C LEU A 300 -33.64 5.87 -7.12
N LEU A 301 -33.28 5.77 -5.84
CA LEU A 301 -34.23 5.85 -4.74
C LEU A 301 -34.77 7.27 -4.55
N THR A 302 -33.94 8.31 -4.71
CA THR A 302 -34.37 9.71 -4.50
C THR A 302 -35.51 10.10 -5.43
N HIS A 303 -35.40 9.79 -6.72
CA HIS A 303 -36.45 10.08 -7.70
C HIS A 303 -37.68 9.18 -7.54
N PHE A 304 -37.48 7.90 -7.21
CA PHE A 304 -38.57 6.99 -6.89
C PHE A 304 -39.41 7.47 -5.69
N LEU A 305 -38.76 7.82 -4.58
CA LEU A 305 -39.42 8.35 -3.38
C LEU A 305 -40.11 9.68 -3.65
N THR A 306 -39.51 10.55 -4.46
CA THR A 306 -40.12 11.84 -4.86
C THR A 306 -41.43 11.62 -5.63
N GLN A 307 -41.46 10.68 -6.57
CA GLN A 307 -42.68 10.35 -7.32
C GLN A 307 -43.75 9.68 -6.45
N LEU A 308 -43.36 8.87 -5.47
CA LEU A 308 -44.31 8.33 -4.48
C LEU A 308 -44.96 9.43 -3.64
N LYS A 309 -44.19 10.45 -3.23
CA LYS A 309 -44.68 11.63 -2.51
C LYS A 309 -45.63 12.48 -3.38
N LEU A 310 -45.40 12.52 -4.70
CA LEU A 310 -46.31 13.11 -5.70
C LEU A 310 -47.59 12.28 -5.93
N GLY A 311 -47.78 11.18 -5.19
CA GLY A 311 -49.00 10.38 -5.23
C GLY A 311 -49.02 9.29 -6.32
N LYS A 312 -47.97 9.18 -7.16
CA LYS A 312 -47.87 8.16 -8.21
C LYS A 312 -47.90 6.73 -7.64
N SER A 313 -48.25 5.76 -8.50
CA SER A 313 -48.14 4.34 -8.16
C SER A 313 -46.67 3.93 -8.02
N LYS A 314 -46.38 2.85 -7.29
CA LYS A 314 -45.01 2.32 -7.15
C LYS A 314 -44.39 1.97 -8.51
N ILE A 315 -45.19 1.42 -9.42
CA ILE A 315 -44.75 1.04 -10.76
C ILE A 315 -44.39 2.27 -11.59
N ASP A 316 -45.29 3.27 -11.65
CA ASP A 316 -45.05 4.48 -12.43
C ASP A 316 -43.87 5.30 -11.88
N ALA A 317 -43.75 5.36 -10.55
CA ALA A 317 -42.65 6.02 -9.87
C ALA A 317 -41.30 5.38 -10.22
N MET A 318 -41.23 4.04 -10.26
CA MET A 318 -40.00 3.32 -10.60
C MET A 318 -39.67 3.42 -12.09
N LYS A 319 -40.67 3.32 -12.99
CA LYS A 319 -40.49 3.55 -14.43
C LYS A 319 -39.90 4.93 -14.71
N PHE A 320 -40.45 5.96 -14.05
CA PHE A 320 -39.92 7.31 -14.14
C PHE A 320 -38.48 7.40 -13.62
N SER A 321 -38.19 6.82 -12.45
CA SER A 321 -36.84 6.87 -11.86
C SER A 321 -35.80 6.21 -12.77
N LEU A 322 -36.09 5.02 -13.30
CA LEU A 322 -35.19 4.32 -14.21
C LEU A 322 -35.02 5.06 -15.53
N ASP A 323 -36.09 5.59 -16.14
CA ASP A 323 -35.98 6.32 -17.41
C ASP A 323 -35.01 7.50 -17.33
N ILE A 324 -35.04 8.24 -16.20
CA ILE A 324 -34.23 9.44 -16.06
C ILE A 324 -32.81 9.21 -15.55
N ASN A 325 -32.51 8.02 -15.02
CA ASN A 325 -31.24 7.69 -14.35
C ASN A 325 -30.46 6.55 -15.02
N LEU A 326 -31.10 5.68 -15.82
CA LEU A 326 -30.44 4.49 -16.37
C LEU A 326 -29.17 4.82 -17.18
N LEU A 327 -29.26 5.80 -18.08
CA LEU A 327 -28.11 6.21 -18.88
C LEU A 327 -27.04 6.93 -18.04
N PRO A 328 -27.37 7.95 -17.21
CA PRO A 328 -26.40 8.53 -16.29
C PRO A 328 -25.67 7.49 -15.43
N VAL A 329 -26.41 6.63 -14.73
CA VAL A 329 -25.84 5.60 -13.85
C VAL A 329 -24.97 4.62 -14.64
N PHE A 330 -25.38 4.18 -15.83
CA PHE A 330 -24.52 3.34 -16.68
C PHE A 330 -23.19 4.02 -17.03
N LEU A 331 -23.22 5.30 -17.41
CA LEU A 331 -22.01 6.04 -17.78
C LEU A 331 -21.09 6.23 -16.59
N THR A 332 -21.64 6.47 -15.40
CA THR A 332 -20.85 6.72 -14.20
C THR A 332 -20.23 5.42 -13.69
N SER A 333 -20.97 4.31 -13.69
CA SER A 333 -20.38 2.98 -13.45
C SER A 333 -19.31 2.61 -14.49
N PHE A 334 -19.54 2.89 -15.78
CA PHE A 334 -18.59 2.59 -16.85
C PHE A 334 -17.31 3.43 -16.76
N THR A 335 -17.43 4.73 -16.51
CA THR A 335 -16.28 5.63 -16.36
C THR A 335 -15.51 5.36 -15.06
N THR A 336 -16.20 5.02 -13.98
CA THR A 336 -15.58 4.55 -12.74
C THR A 336 -14.79 3.26 -12.96
N ALA A 337 -15.35 2.29 -13.70
CA ALA A 337 -14.64 1.07 -14.07
C ALA A 337 -13.39 1.36 -14.91
N ILE A 338 -13.44 2.30 -15.88
CA ILE A 338 -12.25 2.75 -16.62
C ILE A 338 -11.21 3.35 -15.68
N GLY A 339 -11.62 4.16 -14.71
CA GLY A 339 -10.74 4.75 -13.69
C GLY A 339 -10.00 3.68 -12.90
N PHE A 340 -10.69 2.67 -12.38
CA PHE A 340 -10.05 1.56 -11.66
C PHE A 340 -9.18 0.67 -12.55
N LEU A 341 -9.64 0.37 -13.78
CA LEU A 341 -8.84 -0.40 -14.74
C LEU A 341 -7.53 0.30 -15.14
N SER A 342 -7.43 1.62 -14.95
CA SER A 342 -6.17 2.33 -15.16
C SER A 342 -5.06 1.92 -14.18
N MET A 343 -5.42 1.32 -13.04
CA MET A 343 -4.44 0.76 -12.10
C MET A 343 -3.74 -0.48 -12.68
N ASN A 344 -4.29 -1.10 -13.74
CA ASN A 344 -3.62 -2.21 -14.44
C ASN A 344 -2.32 -1.80 -15.16
N PHE A 345 -2.03 -0.49 -15.25
CA PHE A 345 -0.73 0.02 -15.68
C PHE A 345 0.35 -0.07 -14.60
N SER A 346 0.01 -0.41 -13.35
CA SER A 346 1.00 -0.60 -12.29
C SER A 346 1.88 -1.82 -12.54
N ASP A 347 3.19 -1.69 -12.33
CA ASP A 347 4.16 -2.78 -12.32
C ASP A 347 3.95 -3.74 -11.13
N SER A 348 3.21 -3.34 -10.09
CA SER A 348 2.93 -4.14 -8.90
C SER A 348 1.57 -4.86 -9.00
N PRO A 349 1.52 -6.21 -8.99
CA PRO A 349 0.29 -6.99 -9.14
C PRO A 349 -0.85 -6.61 -8.18
N PRO A 350 -0.63 -6.36 -6.88
CA PRO A 350 -1.70 -6.04 -5.92
C PRO A 350 -2.54 -4.81 -6.30
N PHE A 351 -1.94 -3.81 -6.95
CA PHE A 351 -2.68 -2.64 -7.43
C PHE A 351 -3.48 -2.93 -8.70
N ARG A 352 -2.94 -3.76 -9.60
CA ARG A 352 -3.68 -4.24 -10.78
C ARG A 352 -4.91 -5.05 -10.36
N GLU A 353 -4.73 -5.94 -9.40
CA GLU A 353 -5.82 -6.73 -8.80
C GLU A 353 -6.84 -5.83 -8.12
N LEU A 354 -6.43 -4.87 -7.27
CA LEU A 354 -7.32 -3.91 -6.65
C LEU A 354 -8.16 -3.15 -7.69
N GLY A 355 -7.53 -2.69 -8.78
CA GLY A 355 -8.21 -2.04 -9.90
C GLY A 355 -9.23 -2.95 -10.59
N THR A 356 -8.83 -4.19 -10.90
CA THR A 356 -9.69 -5.15 -11.58
C THR A 356 -10.88 -5.59 -10.70
N ILE A 357 -10.64 -5.88 -9.42
CA ILE A 357 -11.67 -6.24 -8.43
C ILE A 357 -12.65 -5.09 -8.24
N SER A 358 -12.15 -3.86 -8.10
CA SER A 358 -13.00 -2.68 -7.92
C SER A 358 -13.83 -2.39 -9.17
N ALA A 359 -13.26 -2.48 -10.38
CA ALA A 359 -13.98 -2.32 -11.64
C ALA A 359 -15.09 -3.39 -11.80
N LEU A 360 -14.78 -4.65 -11.47
CA LEU A 360 -15.76 -5.74 -11.45
C LEU A 360 -16.89 -5.46 -10.44
N GLY A 361 -16.55 -5.01 -9.23
CA GLY A 361 -17.51 -4.68 -8.19
C GLY A 361 -18.45 -3.54 -8.58
N VAL A 362 -17.93 -2.49 -9.23
CA VAL A 362 -18.74 -1.39 -9.78
C VAL A 362 -19.66 -1.88 -10.91
N ALA A 363 -19.18 -2.76 -11.79
CA ALA A 363 -20.02 -3.35 -12.84
C ALA A 363 -21.15 -4.22 -12.26
N ILE A 364 -20.88 -4.99 -11.22
CA ILE A 364 -21.90 -5.80 -10.51
C ILE A 364 -22.87 -4.89 -9.75
N ALA A 365 -22.38 -3.81 -9.12
CA ALA A 365 -23.21 -2.81 -8.46
C ALA A 365 -24.23 -2.21 -9.42
N PHE A 366 -23.78 -1.84 -10.63
CA PHE A 366 -24.66 -1.35 -11.70
C PHE A 366 -25.76 -2.37 -12.04
N VAL A 367 -25.39 -3.63 -12.24
CA VAL A 367 -26.36 -4.69 -12.57
C VAL A 367 -27.40 -4.81 -11.46
N PHE A 368 -26.99 -4.94 -10.20
CA PHE A 368 -27.93 -5.08 -9.08
C PHE A 368 -28.73 -3.82 -8.80
N SER A 369 -28.20 -2.62 -9.06
CA SER A 369 -28.94 -1.36 -8.90
C SER A 369 -30.09 -1.23 -9.91
N ILE A 370 -30.00 -1.84 -11.10
CA ILE A 370 -31.08 -1.80 -12.10
C ILE A 370 -31.97 -3.05 -12.12
N THR A 371 -31.50 -4.20 -11.63
CA THR A 371 -32.28 -5.46 -11.64
C THR A 371 -32.90 -5.80 -10.28
N LEU A 372 -32.11 -5.70 -9.20
CA LEU A 372 -32.48 -6.17 -7.86
C LEU A 372 -33.15 -5.07 -7.04
N LEU A 373 -32.58 -3.85 -7.07
CA LEU A 373 -33.07 -2.70 -6.31
C LEU A 373 -34.52 -2.34 -6.63
N PRO A 374 -34.99 -2.29 -7.90
CA PRO A 374 -36.36 -1.87 -8.19
C PRO A 374 -37.41 -2.70 -7.44
N GLN A 375 -37.22 -4.02 -7.43
CA GLN A 375 -38.15 -4.94 -6.76
C GLN A 375 -38.11 -4.78 -5.24
N LEU A 376 -36.90 -4.75 -4.65
CA LEU A 376 -36.74 -4.56 -3.20
C LEU A 376 -37.31 -3.22 -2.73
N ALA A 377 -37.04 -2.14 -3.46
CA ALA A 377 -37.56 -0.82 -3.18
C ALA A 377 -39.09 -0.81 -3.22
N MET A 378 -39.71 -1.45 -4.23
CA MET A 378 -41.16 -1.55 -4.32
C MET A 378 -41.79 -2.39 -3.20
N TRP A 379 -41.10 -3.38 -2.65
CA TRP A 379 -41.61 -4.15 -1.50
C TRP A 379 -41.48 -3.39 -0.19
N LEU A 380 -40.30 -2.87 0.11
CA LEU A 380 -39.95 -2.40 1.44
C LEU A 380 -40.32 -0.94 1.69
N THR A 381 -40.34 -0.09 0.65
CA THR A 381 -40.73 1.31 0.82
C THR A 381 -42.25 1.46 0.87
N ARG A 382 -42.73 2.29 1.81
CA ARG A 382 -44.16 2.60 1.97
C ARG A 382 -44.49 3.96 1.37
N LYS A 383 -45.74 4.11 0.92
CA LYS A 383 -46.28 5.40 0.47
C LYS A 383 -46.38 6.31 1.70
N THR A 384 -45.54 7.33 1.80
CA THR A 384 -45.62 8.33 2.87
C THR A 384 -46.52 9.48 2.41
N PRO A 385 -47.53 9.91 3.19
CA PRO A 385 -48.40 11.02 2.83
C PRO A 385 -47.64 12.35 2.77
N SER A 386 -48.16 13.28 1.95
CA SER A 386 -47.55 14.58 1.63
C SER A 386 -47.31 15.48 2.84
N GLN A 387 -46.10 16.01 2.96
CA GLN A 387 -45.89 17.41 3.32
C GLN A 387 -45.28 18.09 2.10
N ASP A 388 -45.62 19.37 1.92
CA ASP A 388 -45.29 20.18 0.75
C ASP A 388 -43.94 19.80 0.17
N LEU A 389 -43.96 19.43 -1.12
CA LEU A 389 -42.76 19.45 -1.94
C LEU A 389 -42.39 20.93 -2.07
N GLU A 390 -41.79 21.51 -1.02
CA GLU A 390 -41.10 22.77 -1.16
C GLU A 390 -40.07 22.53 -2.25
N ARG A 391 -40.40 23.05 -3.43
CA ARG A 391 -39.48 23.34 -4.51
C ARG A 391 -38.19 23.83 -3.85
N ASN A 392 -37.14 23.02 -3.96
CA ASN A 392 -36.02 23.00 -3.02
C ASN A 392 -35.32 24.37 -2.99
N ARG A 393 -35.83 25.30 -2.17
CA ARG A 393 -35.56 26.76 -2.26
C ARG A 393 -34.06 27.05 -2.19
N ASN A 394 -33.34 26.22 -1.44
CA ASN A 394 -31.89 26.30 -1.27
C ASN A 394 -31.13 26.12 -2.59
N PHE A 395 -31.53 25.17 -3.46
CA PHE A 395 -30.87 24.96 -4.75
C PHE A 395 -31.28 26.00 -5.80
N GLU A 396 -32.47 26.59 -5.68
CA GLU A 396 -32.82 27.79 -6.47
C GLU A 396 -31.94 28.98 -6.08
N HIS A 397 -31.70 29.16 -4.77
CA HIS A 397 -30.79 30.21 -4.29
C HIS A 397 -29.35 29.98 -4.76
N LEU A 398 -28.85 28.74 -4.71
CA LEU A 398 -27.53 28.39 -5.20
C LEU A 398 -27.40 28.60 -6.72
N ALA A 399 -28.41 28.23 -7.49
CA ALA A 399 -28.46 28.51 -8.94
C ALA A 399 -28.44 30.02 -9.22
N ASN A 400 -29.25 30.80 -8.51
CA ASN A 400 -29.29 32.26 -8.68
C ASN A 400 -27.97 32.91 -8.25
N PHE A 401 -27.34 32.42 -7.18
CA PHE A 401 -26.05 32.90 -6.70
C PHE A 401 -24.95 32.67 -7.74
N THR A 402 -24.87 31.46 -8.30
CA THR A 402 -23.86 31.09 -9.30
C THR A 402 -24.04 31.85 -10.61
N ILE A 403 -25.29 32.06 -11.05
CA ILE A 403 -25.60 32.86 -12.23
C ILE A 403 -25.24 34.35 -12.01
N LYS A 404 -25.59 34.91 -10.85
CA LYS A 404 -25.33 36.32 -10.51
C LYS A 404 -23.84 36.62 -10.39
N HIS A 405 -23.07 35.74 -9.75
CA HIS A 405 -21.63 35.96 -9.48
C HIS A 405 -20.69 35.19 -10.42
N GLN A 406 -21.18 34.75 -11.58
CA GLN A 406 -20.45 33.90 -12.53
C GLN A 406 -19.00 34.34 -12.84
N ASN A 407 -18.74 35.65 -12.98
CA ASN A 407 -17.38 36.14 -13.29
C ASN A 407 -16.42 36.01 -12.10
N ALA A 408 -16.91 36.35 -10.91
CA ALA A 408 -16.11 36.27 -9.68
C ALA A 408 -15.84 34.80 -9.33
N LEU A 409 -16.83 33.93 -9.47
CA LEU A 409 -16.67 32.49 -9.24
C LEU A 409 -15.70 31.88 -10.25
N PHE A 410 -15.86 32.15 -11.55
CA PHE A 410 -14.97 31.62 -12.58
C PHE A 410 -13.49 31.96 -12.33
N TRP A 411 -13.17 33.24 -12.11
CA TRP A 411 -11.78 33.65 -11.87
C TRP A 411 -11.29 33.27 -10.47
N GLY A 412 -12.14 33.37 -9.45
CA GLY A 412 -11.79 33.03 -8.08
C GLY A 412 -11.42 31.55 -7.93
N THR A 413 -12.23 30.63 -8.48
CA THR A 413 -11.92 29.20 -8.44
C THR A 413 -10.71 28.85 -9.29
N LEU A 414 -10.47 29.54 -10.42
CA LEU A 414 -9.26 29.35 -11.22
C LEU A 414 -8.00 29.80 -10.47
N ILE A 415 -8.01 30.98 -9.86
CA ILE A 415 -6.88 31.48 -9.07
C ILE A 415 -6.59 30.51 -7.92
N LEU A 416 -7.62 30.10 -7.18
CA LEU A 416 -7.47 29.12 -6.10
C LEU A 416 -6.90 27.79 -6.63
N ALA A 417 -7.40 27.29 -7.76
CA ALA A 417 -6.92 26.07 -8.40
C ALA A 417 -5.43 26.18 -8.75
N PHE A 418 -5.03 27.20 -9.49
CA PHE A 418 -3.64 27.38 -9.92
C PHE A 418 -2.70 27.68 -8.74
N SER A 419 -3.15 28.39 -7.71
CA SER A 419 -2.38 28.60 -6.48
C SER A 419 -2.14 27.30 -5.71
N ALA A 420 -3.12 26.40 -5.63
CA ALA A 420 -2.89 25.08 -5.04
C ALA A 420 -1.97 24.23 -5.93
N MET A 421 -2.22 24.22 -7.25
CA MET A 421 -1.42 23.45 -8.22
C MET A 421 0.04 23.92 -8.31
N SER A 422 0.36 25.17 -7.95
CA SER A 422 1.75 25.64 -7.97
C SER A 422 2.67 24.92 -6.97
N PHE A 423 2.10 24.20 -6.00
CA PHE A 423 2.83 23.38 -5.03
C PHE A 423 3.09 21.95 -5.52
N ILE A 424 2.55 21.54 -6.68
CA ILE A 424 2.79 20.20 -7.25
C ILE A 424 4.30 19.86 -7.38
N PRO A 425 5.19 20.77 -7.83
CA PRO A 425 6.62 20.46 -7.94
C PRO A 425 7.34 20.21 -6.62
N GLN A 426 6.71 20.47 -5.46
CA GLN A 426 7.28 20.18 -4.15
C GLN A 426 7.11 18.71 -3.74
N ASN A 427 6.35 17.93 -4.50
CA ASN A 427 6.19 16.51 -4.28
C ASN A 427 7.45 15.74 -4.72
N GLU A 428 8.07 15.03 -3.78
CA GLU A 428 9.16 14.09 -4.02
C GLU A 428 8.64 12.66 -4.00
N LEU A 429 9.11 11.83 -4.92
CA LEU A 429 8.78 10.40 -4.91
C LEU A 429 9.58 9.72 -3.80
N ASN A 430 8.88 9.19 -2.80
CA ASN A 430 9.49 8.46 -1.71
C ASN A 430 8.57 7.29 -1.32
N ASP A 431 9.10 6.07 -1.40
CA ASP A 431 8.36 4.86 -1.09
C ASP A 431 9.16 4.04 -0.08
N ASP A 432 8.89 4.31 1.21
CA ASP A 432 9.44 3.58 2.34
C ASP A 432 8.42 2.52 2.77
N ASN A 433 8.82 1.25 2.66
CA ASN A 433 7.97 0.11 3.00
C ASN A 433 7.69 0.04 4.52
N VAL A 434 8.59 0.52 5.36
CA VAL A 434 8.37 0.58 6.81
C VAL A 434 7.26 1.60 7.12
N GLU A 435 7.15 2.67 6.35
CA GLU A 435 6.13 3.71 6.53
C GLU A 435 4.74 3.26 6.09
N TYR A 436 4.60 2.06 5.51
CA TYR A 436 3.29 1.46 5.23
C TYR A 436 2.50 1.13 6.50
N PHE A 437 3.18 1.05 7.64
CA PHE A 437 2.56 0.82 8.93
C PHE A 437 2.51 2.10 9.75
N SER A 438 1.36 2.38 10.34
CA SER A 438 1.21 3.53 11.23
C SER A 438 2.12 3.37 12.48
N LYS A 439 2.45 4.50 13.13
CA LYS A 439 3.25 4.51 14.37
C LYS A 439 2.57 3.78 15.55
N ASN A 440 1.32 3.33 15.40
CA ASN A 440 0.63 2.51 16.39
C ASN A 440 0.99 1.02 16.29
N VAL A 441 1.57 0.58 15.16
CA VAL A 441 1.93 -0.83 14.94
C VAL A 441 3.25 -1.14 15.64
N LYS A 442 3.28 -2.23 16.40
CA LYS A 442 4.47 -2.64 17.18
C LYS A 442 5.72 -2.84 16.33
N VAL A 443 5.59 -3.46 15.16
CA VAL A 443 6.75 -3.69 14.27
C VAL A 443 7.34 -2.39 13.75
N ARG A 444 6.50 -1.37 13.48
CA ARG A 444 6.96 -0.03 13.11
C ARG A 444 7.76 0.60 14.24
N GLN A 445 7.25 0.53 15.47
CA GLN A 445 7.94 1.07 16.65
C GLN A 445 9.29 0.37 16.88
N ALA A 446 9.34 -0.95 16.69
CA ALA A 446 10.57 -1.73 16.81
C ALA A 446 11.60 -1.38 15.73
N ALA A 447 11.16 -1.18 14.48
CA ALA A 447 12.02 -0.73 13.39
C ALA A 447 12.57 0.69 13.64
N ASP A 448 11.72 1.64 14.05
CA ASP A 448 12.13 3.01 14.41
C ASP A 448 13.14 3.02 15.59
N PHE A 449 12.99 2.07 16.51
CA PHE A 449 13.92 1.91 17.64
C PHE A 449 15.25 1.29 17.18
N ALA A 450 15.21 0.27 16.32
CA ALA A 450 16.40 -0.37 15.74
C ALA A 450 17.24 0.63 14.96
N GLU A 451 16.59 1.49 14.17
CA GLU A 451 17.23 2.53 13.37
C GLU A 451 18.02 3.52 14.24
N LYS A 452 17.47 3.93 15.38
CA LYS A 452 18.11 4.93 16.26
C LYS A 452 19.26 4.39 17.10
N ASN A 453 19.31 3.07 17.33
CA ASN A 453 20.22 2.47 18.31
C ASN A 453 21.19 1.44 17.70
N LEU A 454 20.84 0.83 16.57
CA LEU A 454 21.62 -0.19 15.86
C LEU A 454 21.91 0.30 14.43
N GLY A 455 21.61 -0.49 13.40
CA GLY A 455 21.94 -0.23 12.00
C GLY A 455 20.74 0.06 11.11
N GLY A 456 19.51 -0.04 11.62
CA GLY A 456 18.30 0.06 10.80
C GLY A 456 17.94 -1.23 10.07
N VAL A 457 16.92 -1.16 9.19
CA VAL A 457 16.34 -2.32 8.49
C VAL A 457 16.60 -2.33 6.99
N ASN A 458 17.18 -1.26 6.44
CA ASN A 458 17.48 -1.15 5.02
C ASN A 458 18.80 -1.87 4.69
N VAL A 459 18.75 -2.81 3.75
CA VAL A 459 19.91 -3.61 3.38
C VAL A 459 20.06 -3.76 1.87
N ILE A 460 21.31 -3.76 1.40
CA ILE A 460 21.71 -4.18 0.06
C ILE A 460 22.58 -5.43 0.21
N VAL A 461 22.24 -6.49 -0.51
CA VAL A 461 22.97 -7.75 -0.50
C VAL A 461 23.58 -7.99 -1.87
N HIS A 462 24.85 -8.36 -1.93
CA HIS A 462 25.49 -8.85 -3.14
C HIS A 462 26.02 -10.25 -2.94
N SER A 463 25.99 -11.05 -4.01
CA SER A 463 26.71 -12.32 -4.10
C SER A 463 27.83 -12.20 -5.12
N LEU A 464 29.05 -12.03 -4.65
CA LEU A 464 30.23 -11.79 -5.46
C LEU A 464 30.86 -13.13 -5.82
N SER A 465 30.77 -13.55 -7.09
CA SER A 465 31.32 -14.84 -7.52
C SER A 465 32.81 -14.74 -7.85
N ALA A 466 33.59 -15.71 -7.38
CA ALA A 466 34.99 -15.91 -7.76
C ALA A 466 35.14 -16.64 -9.11
N GLY A 467 34.05 -17.19 -9.67
CA GLY A 467 34.03 -17.88 -10.96
C GLY A 467 34.52 -19.34 -10.93
N GLU A 468 35.04 -19.83 -9.81
CA GLU A 468 35.46 -21.23 -9.63
C GLU A 468 35.15 -21.75 -8.21
N THR A 469 34.94 -23.06 -8.08
CA THR A 469 34.79 -23.75 -6.78
C THR A 469 36.03 -23.56 -5.92
N ASN A 470 35.85 -23.27 -4.62
CA ASN A 470 36.91 -22.84 -3.69
C ASN A 470 37.69 -21.58 -4.14
N GLY A 471 37.11 -20.79 -5.04
CA GLY A 471 37.70 -19.54 -5.54
C GLY A 471 37.77 -18.44 -4.49
N ILE A 472 36.95 -18.49 -3.44
CA ILE A 472 36.94 -17.46 -2.38
C ILE A 472 38.26 -17.34 -1.59
N ASN A 473 39.13 -18.34 -1.69
CA ASN A 473 40.45 -18.34 -1.03
C ASN A 473 41.52 -17.61 -1.85
N ASP A 474 41.25 -17.25 -3.11
CA ASP A 474 42.19 -16.50 -3.93
C ASP A 474 42.41 -15.08 -3.36
N ILE A 475 43.67 -14.70 -3.18
CA ILE A 475 44.02 -13.42 -2.53
C ILE A 475 43.67 -12.23 -3.42
N ALA A 476 43.77 -12.35 -4.74
CA ALA A 476 43.39 -11.26 -5.63
C ALA A 476 41.88 -11.03 -5.58
N TYR A 477 41.08 -12.11 -5.57
CA TYR A 477 39.64 -12.06 -5.33
C TYR A 477 39.29 -11.44 -3.96
N LEU A 478 39.87 -11.94 -2.87
CA LEU A 478 39.62 -11.41 -1.52
C LEU A 478 40.00 -9.94 -1.39
N THR A 479 41.08 -9.51 -2.05
CA THR A 479 41.49 -8.09 -2.10
C THR A 479 40.41 -7.26 -2.76
N LYS A 480 39.86 -7.69 -3.91
CA LYS A 480 38.77 -6.98 -4.59
C LYS A 480 37.49 -6.90 -3.75
N VAL A 481 37.14 -7.98 -3.05
CA VAL A 481 36.00 -7.97 -2.12
C VAL A 481 36.26 -7.03 -0.94
N SER A 482 37.47 -7.05 -0.36
CA SER A 482 37.84 -6.14 0.73
C SER A 482 37.83 -4.68 0.29
N ASP A 483 38.38 -4.35 -0.88
CA ASP A 483 38.36 -3.00 -1.44
C ASP A 483 36.91 -2.50 -1.62
N PHE A 484 35.99 -3.39 -2.02
CA PHE A 484 34.58 -3.04 -2.17
C PHE A 484 33.88 -2.82 -0.82
N VAL A 485 34.20 -3.65 0.19
CA VAL A 485 33.73 -3.48 1.56
C VAL A 485 34.20 -2.13 2.13
N ASP A 486 35.47 -1.79 1.94
CA ASP A 486 36.05 -0.54 2.43
C ASP A 486 35.50 0.66 1.65
N TRP A 487 35.21 0.52 0.35
CA TRP A 487 34.50 1.52 -0.44
C TRP A 487 33.09 1.78 0.11
N TYR A 488 32.32 0.73 0.45
CA TYR A 488 31.00 0.86 1.04
C TYR A 488 31.05 1.55 2.41
N ARG A 489 32.02 1.18 3.27
CA ARG A 489 32.22 1.83 4.59
C ARG A 489 32.54 3.32 4.48
N ALA A 490 33.14 3.76 3.38
CA ALA A 490 33.43 5.17 3.13
C ALA A 490 32.20 5.97 2.66
N GLN A 491 31.07 5.33 2.35
CA GLN A 491 29.85 6.01 1.91
C GLN A 491 29.09 6.59 3.12
N PRO A 492 28.61 7.85 3.06
CA PRO A 492 27.93 8.48 4.18
C PRO A 492 26.59 7.81 4.54
N GLU A 493 25.97 7.11 3.59
CA GLU A 493 24.69 6.44 3.80
C GLU A 493 24.81 5.08 4.52
N VAL A 494 26.02 4.50 4.58
CA VAL A 494 26.27 3.12 5.06
C VAL A 494 26.58 3.12 6.55
N MET A 495 25.86 2.29 7.31
CA MET A 495 26.05 2.12 8.74
C MET A 495 26.94 0.92 9.07
N HIS A 496 26.81 -0.15 8.30
CA HIS A 496 27.49 -1.42 8.56
C HIS A 496 27.70 -2.23 7.29
N VAL A 497 28.78 -3.01 7.24
CA VAL A 497 29.04 -3.97 6.16
C VAL A 497 29.46 -5.31 6.78
N PHE A 498 28.62 -6.31 6.61
CA PHE A 498 28.86 -7.69 7.04
C PHE A 498 29.51 -8.48 5.90
N SER A 499 30.73 -9.00 6.11
CA SER A 499 31.51 -9.69 5.10
C SER A 499 32.46 -10.74 5.69
N TYR A 500 32.62 -11.85 4.97
CA TYR A 500 33.57 -12.91 5.26
C TYR A 500 35.03 -12.42 5.33
N THR A 501 35.38 -11.35 4.61
CA THR A 501 36.74 -10.79 4.59
C THR A 501 37.23 -10.37 5.97
N GLU A 502 36.34 -9.94 6.86
CA GLU A 502 36.72 -9.56 8.23
C GLU A 502 37.10 -10.77 9.10
N ILE A 503 36.43 -11.91 8.89
CA ILE A 503 36.78 -13.18 9.54
C ILE A 503 38.21 -13.57 9.16
N ILE A 504 38.54 -13.52 7.86
CA ILE A 504 39.87 -13.88 7.36
C ILE A 504 40.96 -12.92 7.87
N LYS A 505 40.69 -11.60 7.94
CA LYS A 505 41.64 -10.63 8.53
C LYS A 505 41.87 -10.91 10.02
N ARG A 506 40.81 -11.22 10.78
CA ARG A 506 40.91 -11.55 12.21
C ARG A 506 41.71 -12.83 12.43
N LEU A 507 41.43 -13.88 11.67
CA LEU A 507 42.19 -15.13 11.76
C LEU A 507 43.67 -14.91 11.42
N ASN A 508 43.98 -14.07 10.42
CA ASN A 508 45.37 -13.74 10.12
C ASN A 508 46.06 -13.00 11.27
N LYS A 509 45.36 -12.07 11.94
CA LYS A 509 45.84 -11.45 13.18
C LYS A 509 46.10 -12.47 14.29
N ASN A 510 45.15 -13.38 14.53
CA ASN A 510 45.30 -14.39 15.58
C ASN A 510 46.54 -15.28 15.30
N MET A 511 46.72 -15.73 14.06
CA MET A 511 47.87 -16.55 13.67
C MET A 511 49.23 -15.82 13.74
N HIS A 512 49.23 -14.52 14.07
CA HIS A 512 50.41 -13.70 14.34
C HIS A 512 50.38 -13.12 15.76
N ASN A 513 49.96 -13.92 16.74
CA ASN A 513 49.93 -13.58 18.18
C ASN A 513 49.11 -12.33 18.51
N ASP A 514 47.94 -12.19 17.87
CA ASP A 514 47.02 -11.07 18.08
C ASP A 514 47.62 -9.68 17.81
N ASP A 515 48.64 -9.58 16.95
CA ASP A 515 49.25 -8.31 16.53
C ASP A 515 48.32 -7.57 15.55
N ASP A 516 47.89 -6.37 15.93
CA ASP A 516 47.03 -5.50 15.12
C ASP A 516 47.62 -5.16 13.75
N ALA A 517 48.95 -5.19 13.58
CA ALA A 517 49.60 -5.00 12.27
C ALA A 517 49.23 -6.11 11.26
N TRP A 518 48.74 -7.24 11.74
CA TRP A 518 48.31 -8.40 10.95
C TRP A 518 46.80 -8.48 10.74
N TYR A 519 46.03 -7.46 11.13
CA TYR A 519 44.63 -7.29 10.73
C TYR A 519 44.53 -6.91 9.23
N ARG A 520 45.00 -7.81 8.38
CA ARG A 520 45.06 -7.72 6.92
C ARG A 520 44.84 -9.10 6.32
N LEU A 521 44.52 -9.16 5.04
CA LEU A 521 44.37 -10.45 4.35
C LEU A 521 45.69 -11.25 4.40
N PRO A 522 45.62 -12.59 4.46
CA PRO A 522 46.81 -13.45 4.42
C PRO A 522 47.56 -13.30 3.11
N ASP A 523 48.85 -13.63 3.13
CA ASP A 523 49.74 -13.42 1.98
C ASP A 523 49.58 -14.50 0.88
N SER A 524 48.90 -15.62 1.14
CA SER A 524 48.72 -16.71 0.16
C SER A 524 47.35 -17.41 0.24
N ARG A 525 46.96 -18.03 -0.89
CA ARG A 525 45.69 -18.79 -1.03
C ARG A 525 45.63 -19.98 -0.07
N GLU A 526 46.77 -20.64 0.16
CA GLU A 526 46.90 -21.78 1.07
C GLU A 526 46.62 -21.38 2.51
N LEU A 527 47.14 -20.23 2.95
CA LEU A 527 46.87 -19.69 4.28
C LEU A 527 45.38 -19.32 4.43
N ALA A 528 44.80 -18.63 3.44
CA ALA A 528 43.37 -18.32 3.46
C ALA A 528 42.49 -19.59 3.58
N ALA A 529 42.81 -20.62 2.81
CA ALA A 529 42.11 -21.90 2.85
C ALA A 529 42.31 -22.63 4.19
N GLN A 530 43.52 -22.59 4.75
CA GLN A 530 43.82 -23.18 6.06
C GLN A 530 43.04 -22.48 7.17
N TYR A 531 43.03 -21.15 7.19
CA TYR A 531 42.30 -20.37 8.18
C TYR A 531 40.79 -20.63 8.09
N SER A 532 40.24 -20.63 6.87
CA SER A 532 38.85 -20.99 6.60
C SER A 532 38.49 -22.36 7.17
N LEU A 533 39.30 -23.38 6.88
CA LEU A 533 39.05 -24.75 7.32
C LEU A 533 39.14 -24.88 8.85
N MET A 534 40.18 -24.32 9.48
CA MET A 534 40.35 -24.38 10.93
C MET A 534 39.17 -23.71 11.65
N TYR A 535 38.74 -22.55 11.17
CA TYR A 535 37.61 -21.84 11.74
C TYR A 535 36.31 -22.65 11.57
N GLU A 536 36.00 -23.12 10.36
CA GLU A 536 34.81 -23.94 10.10
C GLU A 536 34.74 -25.21 10.96
N MET A 537 35.87 -25.89 11.18
CA MET A 537 35.92 -27.08 12.03
C MET A 537 35.72 -26.79 13.52
N SER A 538 35.93 -25.53 13.93
CA SER A 538 35.80 -25.09 15.32
C SER A 538 34.42 -24.51 15.64
N LEU A 539 33.61 -24.19 14.62
CA LEU A 539 32.28 -23.61 14.80
C LEU A 539 31.29 -24.65 15.37
N PRO A 540 30.45 -24.28 16.35
CA PRO A 540 29.41 -25.15 16.86
C PRO A 540 28.30 -25.36 15.82
N PHE A 541 27.48 -26.39 16.05
CA PHE A 541 26.35 -26.71 15.17
C PHE A 541 25.42 -25.51 14.97
N GLY A 542 25.02 -25.25 13.72
CA GLY A 542 24.17 -24.12 13.34
C GLY A 542 24.89 -22.76 13.24
N MET A 543 26.17 -22.69 13.61
CA MET A 543 26.99 -21.47 13.49
C MET A 543 27.89 -21.45 12.26
N ASP A 544 27.63 -22.30 11.27
CA ASP A 544 28.36 -22.39 10.00
C ASP A 544 28.39 -21.07 9.19
N LEU A 545 29.18 -21.04 8.12
CA LEU A 545 29.40 -19.85 7.30
C LEU A 545 28.43 -19.70 6.13
N ASN A 546 27.38 -20.51 6.01
CA ASN A 546 26.46 -20.50 4.87
C ASN A 546 25.63 -19.20 4.76
N ASN A 547 25.72 -18.32 5.76
CA ASN A 547 25.17 -16.96 5.74
C ASN A 547 26.09 -15.93 5.04
N GLN A 548 27.34 -16.29 4.74
CA GLN A 548 28.38 -15.41 4.18
C GLN A 548 29.11 -16.03 2.98
N ILE A 549 29.20 -17.35 2.89
CA ILE A 549 29.80 -18.07 1.77
C ILE A 549 28.83 -19.13 1.27
N ASN A 550 28.87 -19.45 -0.02
CA ASN A 550 28.04 -20.52 -0.57
C ASN A 550 28.69 -21.90 -0.36
N LEU A 551 27.91 -22.97 -0.50
CA LEU A 551 28.34 -24.34 -0.16
C LEU A 551 29.61 -24.82 -0.88
N ASP A 552 29.82 -24.41 -2.14
CA ASP A 552 30.99 -24.80 -2.93
C ASP A 552 32.15 -23.79 -2.82
N LYS A 553 32.02 -22.79 -1.95
CA LYS A 553 33.03 -21.75 -1.68
C LYS A 553 33.48 -21.03 -2.96
N SER A 554 32.54 -20.81 -3.88
CA SER A 554 32.76 -20.04 -5.11
C SER A 554 32.26 -18.60 -5.05
N SER A 555 31.50 -18.23 -4.01
CA SER A 555 30.95 -16.88 -3.88
C SER A 555 30.91 -16.39 -2.43
N ILE A 556 31.16 -15.10 -2.23
CA ILE A 556 30.99 -14.38 -0.95
C ILE A 556 29.73 -13.53 -1.02
N ARG A 557 28.88 -13.66 -0.01
CA ARG A 557 27.78 -12.74 0.27
C ARG A 557 28.30 -11.58 1.11
N ILE A 558 28.01 -10.37 0.66
CA ILE A 558 28.15 -9.16 1.48
C ILE A 558 26.76 -8.59 1.79
N THR A 559 26.56 -8.13 3.02
CA THR A 559 25.33 -7.43 3.43
C THR A 559 25.70 -6.04 3.89
N VAL A 560 25.19 -5.02 3.20
CA VAL A 560 25.41 -3.61 3.47
C VAL A 560 24.16 -3.06 4.13
N THR A 561 24.28 -2.61 5.36
CA THR A 561 23.18 -1.99 6.11
C THR A 561 23.27 -0.48 5.98
N LEU A 562 22.14 0.13 5.61
CA LEU A 562 22.02 1.55 5.32
C LEU A 562 21.33 2.27 6.47
N SER A 563 21.71 3.54 6.65
CA SER A 563 20.90 4.49 7.41
C SER A 563 19.55 4.70 6.71
N ASN A 564 18.63 5.37 7.40
CA ASN A 564 17.31 5.66 6.83
C ASN A 564 17.41 6.75 5.76
N ILE A 565 17.54 6.30 4.53
CA ILE A 565 17.68 7.11 3.32
C ILE A 565 16.51 6.84 2.38
N LYS A 566 16.18 7.80 1.52
CA LYS A 566 15.04 7.68 0.59
C LYS A 566 15.34 6.67 -0.51
N ALA A 567 14.27 6.12 -1.12
CA ALA A 567 14.38 5.18 -2.25
C ALA A 567 15.31 5.69 -3.37
N LYS A 568 15.27 6.98 -3.69
CA LYS A 568 16.15 7.59 -4.70
C LYS A 568 17.63 7.53 -4.31
N GLU A 569 17.96 7.67 -3.04
CA GLU A 569 19.33 7.61 -2.52
C GLU A 569 19.84 6.18 -2.50
N ILE A 570 19.00 5.21 -2.13
CA ILE A 570 19.31 3.76 -2.25
C ILE A 570 19.70 3.41 -3.69
N LEU A 571 18.87 3.83 -4.67
CA LEU A 571 19.15 3.55 -6.08
C LEU A 571 20.39 4.29 -6.59
N ALA A 572 20.66 5.50 -6.08
CA ALA A 572 21.88 6.23 -6.42
C ALA A 572 23.13 5.55 -5.87
N LEU A 573 23.08 5.07 -4.62
CA LEU A 573 24.16 4.30 -3.99
C LEU A 573 24.43 3.00 -4.76
N GLU A 574 23.38 2.25 -5.10
CA GLU A 574 23.48 1.04 -5.92
C GLU A 574 24.12 1.33 -7.28
N SER A 575 23.72 2.42 -7.96
CA SER A 575 24.35 2.81 -9.22
C SER A 575 25.84 3.10 -9.07
N ARG A 576 26.26 3.77 -7.98
CA ARG A 576 27.69 4.02 -7.69
C ARG A 576 28.43 2.72 -7.40
N ALA A 577 27.79 1.77 -6.71
CA ALA A 577 28.37 0.48 -6.38
C ALA A 577 28.60 -0.37 -7.64
N GLN A 578 27.62 -0.40 -8.55
CA GLN A 578 27.75 -1.08 -9.85
C GLN A 578 28.82 -0.44 -10.73
N GLU A 579 28.92 0.89 -10.75
CA GLU A 579 29.98 1.61 -11.45
C GLU A 579 31.37 1.27 -10.88
N TRP A 580 31.49 1.22 -9.55
CA TRP A 580 32.74 0.84 -8.89
C TRP A 580 33.15 -0.60 -9.25
N LEU A 581 32.21 -1.55 -9.22
CA LEU A 581 32.46 -2.95 -9.59
C LEU A 581 32.88 -3.05 -11.06
N ALA A 582 32.18 -2.37 -11.97
CA ALA A 582 32.48 -2.39 -13.40
C ALA A 582 33.90 -1.87 -13.71
N ILE A 583 34.39 -0.89 -12.96
CA ILE A 583 35.73 -0.30 -13.14
C ILE A 583 36.82 -1.12 -12.45
N ASN A 584 36.61 -1.50 -11.19
CA ASN A 584 37.68 -2.03 -10.32
C ASN A 584 37.71 -3.56 -10.27
N ALA A 585 36.57 -4.22 -10.49
CA ALA A 585 36.40 -5.66 -10.31
C ALA A 585 35.34 -6.26 -11.28
N PRO A 586 35.46 -6.08 -12.60
CA PRO A 586 34.42 -6.47 -13.55
C PRO A 586 34.09 -7.97 -13.53
N ASN A 587 35.05 -8.81 -13.14
CA ASN A 587 34.90 -10.27 -13.09
C ASN A 587 34.02 -10.77 -11.93
N ILE A 588 33.70 -9.93 -10.94
CA ILE A 588 32.91 -10.31 -9.75
C ILE A 588 31.60 -9.50 -9.63
N THR A 589 31.21 -8.80 -10.71
CA THR A 589 30.04 -7.92 -10.73
C THR A 589 28.77 -8.68 -10.36
N SER A 590 27.96 -8.09 -9.48
CA SER A 590 26.73 -8.68 -8.97
C SER A 590 25.70 -7.60 -8.68
N PRO A 591 24.46 -7.70 -9.20
CA PRO A 591 23.42 -6.73 -8.90
C PRO A 591 23.12 -6.70 -7.41
N GLY A 592 22.88 -5.52 -6.85
CA GLY A 592 22.34 -5.39 -5.52
C GLY A 592 20.96 -6.04 -5.43
N ALA A 593 20.75 -6.80 -4.37
CA ALA A 593 19.54 -7.53 -4.10
C ALA A 593 19.05 -7.24 -2.67
N GLY A 594 17.84 -7.72 -2.36
CA GLY A 594 17.18 -7.50 -1.07
C GLY A 594 15.96 -6.60 -1.18
N GLN A 595 15.13 -6.62 -0.14
CA GLN A 595 13.83 -5.98 -0.15
C GLN A 595 13.91 -4.47 -0.38
N SER A 596 14.88 -3.77 0.22
CA SER A 596 15.06 -2.32 0.03
C SER A 596 15.31 -1.95 -1.43
N ILE A 597 16.11 -2.74 -2.16
CA ILE A 597 16.35 -2.56 -3.60
C ILE A 597 15.09 -2.86 -4.41
N MET A 598 14.40 -3.96 -4.09
CA MET A 598 13.16 -4.35 -4.76
C MET A 598 12.09 -3.25 -4.65
N PHE A 599 11.78 -2.81 -3.42
CA PHE A 599 10.76 -1.79 -3.16
C PHE A 599 11.15 -0.42 -3.72
N SER A 600 12.43 -0.01 -3.62
CA SER A 600 12.88 1.26 -4.20
C SER A 600 12.70 1.30 -5.73
N ASN A 601 13.00 0.20 -6.43
CA ASN A 601 12.84 0.11 -7.88
C ASN A 601 11.38 0.04 -8.32
N ILE A 602 10.55 -0.75 -7.63
CA ILE A 602 9.15 -0.90 -8.02
C ILE A 602 8.33 0.33 -7.65
N GLY A 603 8.63 0.98 -6.52
CA GLY A 603 8.00 2.23 -6.08
C GLY A 603 8.11 3.31 -7.15
N GLN A 604 9.34 3.59 -7.63
CA GLN A 604 9.53 4.59 -8.68
C GLN A 604 8.84 4.24 -10.01
N ARG A 605 8.96 2.99 -10.47
CA ARG A 605 8.33 2.55 -11.72
C ARG A 605 6.81 2.64 -11.64
N ASN A 606 6.23 2.15 -10.56
CA ASN A 606 4.78 2.19 -10.32
C ASN A 606 4.23 3.61 -10.37
N ILE A 607 4.83 4.55 -9.64
CA ILE A 607 4.31 5.92 -9.56
C ILE A 607 4.27 6.54 -10.97
N LEU A 608 5.32 6.35 -11.77
CA LEU A 608 5.38 6.85 -13.14
C LEU A 608 4.38 6.13 -14.06
N SER A 609 4.31 4.80 -14.02
CA SER A 609 3.40 4.00 -14.84
C SER A 609 1.93 4.33 -14.52
N MET A 610 1.58 4.56 -13.26
CA MET A 610 0.23 4.93 -12.83
C MET A 610 -0.17 6.35 -13.24
N ILE A 611 0.76 7.32 -13.19
CA ILE A 611 0.51 8.67 -13.73
C ILE A 611 0.18 8.58 -15.22
N ASN A 612 0.95 7.82 -15.99
CA ASN A 612 0.70 7.59 -17.41
C ASN A 612 -0.65 6.88 -17.65
N GLY A 613 -0.95 5.84 -16.88
CA GLY A 613 -2.24 5.13 -16.93
C GLY A 613 -3.42 6.05 -16.66
N THR A 614 -3.28 6.97 -15.71
CA THR A 614 -4.32 7.95 -15.37
C THR A 614 -4.59 8.95 -16.50
N ILE A 615 -3.54 9.40 -17.21
CA ILE A 615 -3.70 10.26 -18.38
C ILE A 615 -4.50 9.54 -19.46
N ILE A 616 -4.18 8.28 -19.73
CA ILE A 616 -4.92 7.44 -20.71
C ILE A 616 -6.38 7.28 -20.28
N ALA A 617 -6.64 6.96 -19.00
CA ALA A 617 -7.98 6.82 -18.47
C ALA A 617 -8.80 8.10 -18.59
N THR A 618 -8.19 9.25 -18.30
CA THR A 618 -8.80 10.58 -18.46
C THR A 618 -9.26 10.82 -19.90
N LEU A 619 -8.42 10.46 -20.89
CA LEU A 619 -8.75 10.58 -22.30
C LEU A 619 -9.91 9.64 -22.68
N LEU A 620 -9.92 8.40 -22.18
CA LEU A 620 -10.99 7.42 -22.42
C LEU A 620 -12.32 7.83 -21.79
N ILE A 621 -12.30 8.33 -20.55
CA ILE A 621 -13.48 8.88 -19.87
C ILE A 621 -14.03 10.06 -20.68
N SER A 622 -13.17 10.96 -21.12
CA SER A 622 -13.56 12.12 -21.93
C SER A 622 -14.19 11.73 -23.25
N LEU A 623 -13.60 10.75 -23.94
CA LEU A 623 -14.16 10.19 -25.16
C LEU A 623 -15.56 9.61 -24.91
N THR A 624 -15.72 8.86 -23.82
CA THR A 624 -17.02 8.30 -23.40
C THR A 624 -18.06 9.41 -23.19
N LEU A 625 -17.70 10.49 -22.48
CA LEU A 625 -18.59 11.64 -22.27
C LEU A 625 -18.92 12.38 -23.57
N MET A 626 -17.96 12.57 -24.46
CA MET A 626 -18.20 13.21 -25.77
C MET A 626 -19.23 12.45 -26.60
N LEU A 627 -19.10 11.12 -26.65
CA LEU A 627 -20.00 10.22 -27.36
C LEU A 627 -21.40 10.23 -26.73
N SER A 628 -21.46 10.09 -25.40
CA SER A 628 -22.72 10.02 -24.67
C SER A 628 -23.53 11.32 -24.70
N LEU A 629 -22.88 12.46 -24.44
CA LEU A 629 -23.53 13.77 -24.45
C LEU A 629 -23.89 14.24 -25.87
N GLY A 630 -23.33 13.59 -26.90
CA GLY A 630 -23.49 13.96 -28.30
C GLY A 630 -22.94 15.36 -28.60
N SER A 631 -21.89 15.77 -27.88
CA SER A 631 -21.28 17.09 -27.98
C SER A 631 -19.81 17.04 -27.57
N TRP A 632 -18.92 17.10 -28.56
CA TRP A 632 -17.47 17.14 -28.32
C TRP A 632 -17.05 18.34 -27.44
N LYS A 633 -17.73 19.49 -27.60
CA LYS A 633 -17.48 20.69 -26.79
C LYS A 633 -17.78 20.44 -25.31
N LEU A 634 -18.92 19.84 -24.99
CA LEU A 634 -19.28 19.59 -23.59
C LEU A 634 -18.45 18.47 -22.96
N GLY A 635 -18.08 17.44 -23.73
CA GLY A 635 -17.17 16.40 -23.24
C GLY A 635 -15.74 16.90 -23.00
N LEU A 636 -15.23 17.84 -23.80
CA LEU A 636 -13.97 18.53 -23.49
C LEU A 636 -14.11 19.45 -22.28
N VAL A 637 -15.26 20.09 -22.11
CA VAL A 637 -15.50 20.99 -20.98
C VAL A 637 -15.61 20.24 -19.66
N SER A 638 -16.11 19.00 -19.65
CA SER A 638 -16.12 18.16 -18.45
C SER A 638 -14.74 17.72 -17.97
N LEU A 639 -13.70 17.77 -18.80
CA LEU A 639 -12.33 17.48 -18.34
C LEU A 639 -11.88 18.38 -17.21
N ILE A 640 -12.23 19.67 -17.28
CA ILE A 640 -11.73 20.69 -16.38
C ILE A 640 -12.23 20.47 -14.93
N PRO A 641 -13.55 20.43 -14.66
CA PRO A 641 -14.06 20.19 -13.31
C PRO A 641 -13.69 18.79 -12.77
N ASN A 642 -13.38 17.83 -13.64
CA ASN A 642 -13.01 16.48 -13.22
C ASN A 642 -11.51 16.32 -12.93
N ALA A 643 -10.63 17.01 -13.66
CA ALA A 643 -9.19 16.92 -13.46
C ALA A 643 -8.68 17.90 -12.39
N PHE A 644 -9.35 19.03 -12.18
CA PHE A 644 -8.89 20.06 -11.24
C PHE A 644 -8.89 19.58 -9.78
N PRO A 645 -9.95 18.94 -9.25
CA PRO A 645 -9.97 18.46 -7.86
C PRO A 645 -8.78 17.56 -7.49
N PRO A 646 -8.45 16.48 -8.24
CA PRO A 646 -7.29 15.65 -7.89
C PRO A 646 -5.96 16.39 -8.04
N LEU A 647 -5.80 17.27 -9.05
CA LEU A 647 -4.60 18.09 -9.21
C LEU A 647 -4.41 19.11 -8.07
N ILE A 648 -5.52 19.72 -7.61
CA ILE A 648 -5.52 20.61 -6.44
C ILE A 648 -5.13 19.83 -5.20
N MET A 649 -5.71 18.64 -5.01
CA MET A 649 -5.36 17.78 -3.88
C MET A 649 -3.88 17.41 -3.89
N PHE A 650 -3.31 17.11 -5.05
CA PHE A 650 -1.88 16.81 -5.20
C PHE A 650 -0.99 18.03 -4.93
N GLY A 651 -1.44 19.23 -5.31
CA GLY A 651 -0.78 20.49 -4.94
C GLY A 651 -0.82 20.74 -3.43
N LEU A 652 -1.98 20.57 -2.79
CA LEU A 652 -2.12 20.67 -1.34
C LEU A 652 -1.26 19.61 -0.62
N TRP A 653 -1.18 18.40 -1.17
CA TRP A 653 -0.31 17.35 -0.65
C TRP A 653 1.17 17.76 -0.70
N GLY A 654 1.61 18.37 -1.81
CA GLY A 654 2.96 18.92 -1.92
C GLY A 654 3.26 20.02 -0.91
N LEU A 655 2.25 20.82 -0.52
CA LEU A 655 2.39 21.87 0.49
C LEU A 655 2.47 21.33 1.93
N PHE A 656 1.69 20.30 2.27
CA PHE A 656 1.55 19.83 3.66
C PHE A 656 2.41 18.61 4.01
N VAL A 657 2.66 17.73 3.04
CA VAL A 657 3.36 16.46 3.25
C VAL A 657 4.63 16.36 2.39
N GLY A 658 4.53 16.70 1.10
CA GLY A 658 5.68 16.76 0.19
C GLY A 658 6.22 15.41 -0.31
N GLU A 659 5.66 14.27 0.13
CA GLU A 659 6.14 12.95 -0.25
C GLU A 659 5.06 12.09 -0.90
N VAL A 660 5.38 11.48 -2.05
CA VAL A 660 4.47 10.65 -2.84
C VAL A 660 4.95 9.21 -2.81
N ASN A 661 4.23 8.39 -2.06
CA ASN A 661 4.38 6.94 -2.00
C ASN A 661 3.35 6.24 -2.92
N LEU A 662 3.34 4.91 -2.93
CA LEU A 662 2.38 4.14 -3.73
C LEU A 662 0.92 4.46 -3.42
N GLY A 663 0.56 4.71 -2.15
CA GLY A 663 -0.80 5.08 -1.76
C GLY A 663 -1.28 6.38 -2.39
N VAL A 664 -0.41 7.40 -2.43
CA VAL A 664 -0.71 8.69 -3.05
C VAL A 664 -0.85 8.55 -4.57
N ALA A 665 -0.03 7.71 -5.22
CA ALA A 665 -0.11 7.47 -6.66
C ALA A 665 -1.46 6.85 -7.08
N VAL A 666 -1.99 5.92 -6.28
CA VAL A 666 -3.31 5.29 -6.49
C VAL A 666 -4.45 6.30 -6.48
N VAL A 667 -4.39 7.29 -5.59
CA VAL A 667 -5.43 8.31 -5.45
C VAL A 667 -5.69 8.99 -6.79
N PHE A 668 -4.64 9.31 -7.55
CA PHE A 668 -4.79 10.03 -8.82
C PHE A 668 -5.61 9.22 -9.85
N SER A 669 -5.33 7.92 -9.95
CA SER A 669 -6.06 7.00 -10.83
C SER A 669 -7.52 6.79 -10.38
N VAL A 670 -7.72 6.57 -9.08
CA VAL A 670 -9.04 6.23 -8.52
C VAL A 670 -9.99 7.43 -8.52
N THR A 671 -9.53 8.59 -8.03
CA THR A 671 -10.39 9.78 -7.88
C THR A 671 -10.95 10.27 -9.20
N LEU A 672 -10.19 10.15 -10.29
CA LEU A 672 -10.64 10.61 -11.60
C LEU A 672 -11.82 9.78 -12.14
N GLY A 673 -11.89 8.49 -11.81
CA GLY A 673 -13.07 7.67 -12.13
C GLY A 673 -14.31 8.06 -11.32
N ILE A 674 -14.12 8.42 -10.05
CA ILE A 674 -15.20 8.70 -9.10
C ILE A 674 -15.80 10.10 -9.30
N VAL A 675 -14.94 11.12 -9.44
CA VAL A 675 -15.35 12.54 -9.48
C VAL A 675 -16.18 12.89 -10.72
N VAL A 676 -16.06 12.10 -11.78
CA VAL A 676 -16.80 12.33 -13.03
C VAL A 676 -18.32 12.20 -12.85
N ASP A 677 -18.77 11.43 -11.86
CA ASP A 677 -20.18 11.12 -11.57
C ASP A 677 -21.06 12.38 -11.52
N ASP A 678 -20.70 13.32 -10.64
CA ASP A 678 -21.49 14.52 -10.39
C ASP A 678 -21.64 15.38 -11.65
N THR A 679 -20.54 15.55 -12.39
CA THR A 679 -20.51 16.27 -13.66
C THR A 679 -21.39 15.58 -14.72
N VAL A 680 -21.41 14.24 -14.82
CA VAL A 680 -22.28 13.52 -15.77
C VAL A 680 -23.75 13.78 -15.46
N HIS A 681 -24.13 13.66 -14.19
CA HIS A 681 -25.50 13.87 -13.75
C HIS A 681 -25.95 15.33 -13.99
N PHE A 682 -25.10 16.31 -13.65
CA PHE A 682 -25.38 17.72 -13.88
C PHE A 682 -25.52 18.06 -15.37
N LEU A 683 -24.53 17.67 -16.19
CA LEU A 683 -24.52 17.97 -17.63
C LEU A 683 -25.65 17.29 -18.38
N SER A 684 -26.02 16.07 -17.98
CA SER A 684 -27.13 15.33 -18.57
C SER A 684 -28.48 16.04 -18.34
N LYS A 685 -28.75 16.57 -17.13
CA LYS A 685 -29.96 17.38 -16.87
C LYS A 685 -29.91 18.75 -17.57
N PHE A 686 -28.75 19.40 -17.59
CA PHE A 686 -28.54 20.64 -18.34
C PHE A 686 -28.85 20.47 -19.84
N LEU A 687 -28.35 19.39 -20.45
CA LEU A 687 -28.60 19.08 -21.85
C LEU A 687 -30.05 18.72 -22.10
N ARG A 688 -30.68 17.95 -21.21
CA ARG A 688 -32.11 17.64 -21.30
C ARG A 688 -32.95 18.92 -21.27
N ALA A 689 -32.66 19.85 -20.37
CA ALA A 689 -33.34 21.16 -20.32
C ALA A 689 -33.22 21.93 -21.65
N LYS A 690 -32.03 21.95 -22.26
CA LYS A 690 -31.81 22.62 -23.55
C LYS A 690 -32.50 21.91 -24.72
N LYS A 691 -32.39 20.59 -24.81
CA LYS A 691 -32.87 19.80 -25.96
C LYS A 691 -34.37 19.51 -25.90
N ASP A 692 -34.90 19.20 -24.71
CA ASP A 692 -36.27 18.72 -24.54
C ASP A 692 -37.24 19.85 -24.18
N HIS A 693 -36.78 20.82 -23.39
CA HIS A 693 -37.61 21.93 -22.90
C HIS A 693 -37.29 23.27 -23.56
N GLY A 694 -36.29 23.33 -24.45
CA GLY A 694 -35.92 24.56 -25.17
C GLY A 694 -35.38 25.68 -24.27
N HIS A 695 -34.93 25.35 -23.05
CA HIS A 695 -34.45 26.33 -22.07
C HIS A 695 -33.17 27.05 -22.55
N ASN A 696 -33.03 28.33 -22.19
CA ASN A 696 -31.77 29.05 -22.35
C ASN A 696 -30.70 28.55 -21.34
N THR A 697 -29.44 29.02 -21.43
CA THR A 697 -28.35 28.51 -20.56
C THR A 697 -28.65 28.70 -19.06
N GLU A 698 -29.17 29.85 -18.65
CA GLU A 698 -29.49 30.13 -17.24
C GLU A 698 -30.63 29.25 -16.73
N GLN A 699 -31.71 29.13 -17.51
CA GLN A 699 -32.84 28.24 -17.22
C GLN A 699 -32.42 26.77 -17.18
N ALA A 700 -31.48 26.35 -18.03
CA ALA A 700 -30.95 25.00 -18.03
C ALA A 700 -30.07 24.71 -16.80
N ILE A 701 -29.25 25.68 -16.35
CA ILE A 701 -28.49 25.58 -15.09
C ILE A 701 -29.45 25.50 -13.90
N HIS A 702 -30.45 26.37 -13.85
CA HIS A 702 -31.48 26.34 -12.82
C HIS A 702 -32.23 24.99 -12.79
N TYR A 703 -32.54 24.44 -13.96
CA TYR A 703 -33.14 23.11 -14.07
C TYR A 703 -32.21 22.03 -13.51
N ALA A 704 -30.92 22.03 -13.86
CA ALA A 704 -29.96 21.06 -13.33
C ALA A 704 -29.87 21.13 -11.80
N PHE A 705 -29.65 22.31 -11.20
CA PHE A 705 -29.56 22.47 -9.74
C PHE A 705 -30.81 21.96 -9.00
N THR A 706 -31.99 22.34 -9.48
CA THR A 706 -33.25 21.97 -8.81
C THR A 706 -33.61 20.49 -8.95
N HIS A 707 -33.09 19.79 -9.96
CA HIS A 707 -33.43 18.39 -10.22
C HIS A 707 -32.39 17.40 -9.68
N VAL A 708 -31.10 17.76 -9.66
CA VAL A 708 -30.03 16.84 -9.19
C VAL A 708 -29.19 17.38 -8.04
N GLY A 709 -29.20 18.68 -7.73
CA GLY A 709 -28.30 19.25 -6.71
C GLY A 709 -28.38 18.58 -5.34
N ALA A 710 -29.59 18.18 -4.91
CA ALA A 710 -29.78 17.46 -3.65
C ALA A 710 -29.13 16.08 -3.66
N SER A 711 -29.31 15.32 -4.74
CA SER A 711 -28.68 13.99 -4.85
C SER A 711 -27.17 14.09 -4.89
N LEU A 712 -26.61 15.09 -5.59
CA LEU A 712 -25.15 15.29 -5.70
C LEU A 712 -24.49 15.59 -4.35
N LEU A 713 -25.08 16.46 -3.52
CA LEU A 713 -24.56 16.68 -2.16
C LEU A 713 -24.64 15.42 -1.31
N ILE A 714 -25.76 14.69 -1.39
CA ILE A 714 -25.96 13.46 -0.63
C ILE A 714 -24.90 12.41 -1.02
N THR A 715 -24.73 12.14 -2.31
CA THR A 715 -23.74 11.18 -2.80
C THR A 715 -22.33 11.61 -2.42
N THR A 716 -21.96 12.87 -2.64
CA THR A 716 -20.65 13.40 -2.22
C THR A 716 -20.38 13.17 -0.74
N PHE A 717 -21.29 13.54 0.17
CA PHE A 717 -21.06 13.36 1.60
C PHE A 717 -20.99 11.89 2.01
N VAL A 718 -21.82 11.03 1.42
CA VAL A 718 -21.79 9.59 1.70
C VAL A 718 -20.48 8.97 1.19
N LEU A 719 -20.06 9.32 -0.02
CA LEU A 719 -18.79 8.85 -0.59
C LEU A 719 -17.59 9.36 0.21
N ALA A 720 -17.56 10.65 0.55
CA ALA A 720 -16.48 11.24 1.35
C ALA A 720 -16.38 10.61 2.74
N LEU A 721 -17.51 10.35 3.42
CA LEU A 721 -17.49 9.65 4.70
C LEU A 721 -17.13 8.16 4.56
N GLY A 722 -17.62 7.50 3.50
CA GLY A 722 -17.30 6.11 3.20
C GLY A 722 -15.79 5.90 3.01
N PHE A 723 -15.17 6.65 2.09
CA PHE A 723 -13.72 6.67 1.93
C PHE A 723 -13.00 7.19 3.18
N GLY A 724 -13.58 8.16 3.88
CA GLY A 724 -13.06 8.69 5.13
C GLY A 724 -12.92 7.62 6.22
N THR A 725 -13.70 6.54 6.19
CA THR A 725 -13.54 5.43 7.14
C THR A 725 -12.19 4.72 7.02
N LEU A 726 -11.60 4.68 5.81
CA LEU A 726 -10.29 4.07 5.60
C LEU A 726 -9.16 4.83 6.31
N TYR A 727 -9.36 6.11 6.67
CA TYR A 727 -8.36 6.88 7.41
C TYR A 727 -7.95 6.24 8.75
N TRP A 728 -8.82 5.43 9.35
CA TRP A 728 -8.52 4.70 10.60
C TRP A 728 -7.75 3.40 10.38
N SER A 729 -7.41 3.03 9.15
CA SER A 729 -6.56 1.89 8.86
C SER A 729 -5.16 2.10 9.44
N ASN A 730 -4.59 1.03 10.02
CA ASN A 730 -3.18 1.04 10.42
C ASN A 730 -2.22 0.85 9.23
N PHE A 731 -2.75 0.54 8.05
CA PHE A 731 -2.02 0.49 6.81
C PHE A 731 -2.08 1.85 6.11
N THR A 732 -0.97 2.57 6.11
CA THR A 732 -0.92 3.99 5.73
C THR A 732 -1.28 4.21 4.26
N VAL A 733 -1.05 3.22 3.40
CA VAL A 733 -1.50 3.22 2.00
C VAL A 733 -3.03 3.35 1.94
N ASN A 734 -3.77 2.56 2.74
CA ASN A 734 -5.23 2.62 2.81
C ASN A 734 -5.71 3.91 3.49
N SER A 735 -5.05 4.33 4.58
CA SER A 735 -5.46 5.55 5.29
C SER A 735 -5.26 6.81 4.45
N THR A 736 -4.15 6.89 3.72
CA THR A 736 -3.82 8.00 2.81
C THR A 736 -4.77 8.01 1.63
N LEU A 737 -5.04 6.83 1.04
CA LEU A 737 -6.04 6.68 -0.02
C LEU A 737 -7.40 7.19 0.44
N GLY A 738 -7.88 6.74 1.60
CA GLY A 738 -9.16 7.15 2.18
C GLY A 738 -9.28 8.66 2.36
N LEU A 739 -8.29 9.26 3.03
CA LEU A 739 -8.27 10.69 3.30
C LEU A 739 -8.23 11.52 2.03
N MET A 740 -7.30 11.22 1.11
CA MET A 740 -7.13 12.02 -0.10
C MET A 740 -8.32 11.86 -1.05
N VAL A 741 -8.88 10.65 -1.20
CA VAL A 741 -10.08 10.44 -2.02
C VAL A 741 -11.27 11.21 -1.43
N ALA A 742 -11.48 11.13 -0.11
CA ALA A 742 -12.56 11.85 0.57
C ALA A 742 -12.46 13.38 0.38
N LEU A 743 -11.26 13.95 0.57
CA LEU A 743 -11.02 15.38 0.37
C LEU A 743 -11.17 15.78 -1.11
N THR A 744 -10.73 14.93 -2.04
CA THR A 744 -10.86 15.19 -3.48
C THR A 744 -12.33 15.22 -3.90
N ILE A 745 -13.16 14.32 -3.37
CA ILE A 745 -14.61 14.30 -3.64
C ILE A 745 -15.29 15.57 -3.08
N LEU A 746 -14.89 16.01 -1.88
CA LEU A 746 -15.39 17.27 -1.32
C LEU A 746 -14.96 18.50 -2.13
N LEU A 747 -13.74 18.50 -2.66
CA LEU A 747 -13.28 19.55 -3.59
C LEU A 747 -14.04 19.51 -4.92
N ALA A 748 -14.33 18.31 -5.43
CA ALA A 748 -15.04 18.12 -6.69
C ALA A 748 -16.42 18.77 -6.69
N ILE A 749 -17.23 18.55 -5.65
CA ILE A 749 -18.56 19.17 -5.60
C ILE A 749 -18.50 20.70 -5.56
N VAL A 750 -17.46 21.28 -4.97
CA VAL A 750 -17.25 22.74 -4.98
C VAL A 750 -17.01 23.22 -6.41
N PHE A 751 -16.23 22.50 -7.20
CA PHE A 751 -16.03 22.81 -8.62
C PHE A 751 -17.30 22.60 -9.44
N ASP A 752 -18.03 21.53 -9.22
CA ASP A 752 -19.25 21.22 -9.94
C ASP A 752 -20.37 22.22 -9.66
N PHE A 753 -20.43 22.77 -8.45
CA PHE A 753 -21.44 23.76 -8.10
C PHE A 753 -21.02 25.20 -8.41
N LEU A 754 -19.75 25.54 -8.28
CA LEU A 754 -19.32 26.94 -8.42
C LEU A 754 -18.68 27.23 -9.79
N PHE A 755 -17.79 26.35 -10.25
CA PHE A 755 -17.01 26.57 -11.46
C PHE A 755 -17.74 26.13 -12.73
N LEU A 756 -18.30 24.91 -12.75
CA LEU A 756 -18.96 24.35 -13.92
C LEU A 756 -20.10 25.23 -14.47
N PRO A 757 -21.04 25.76 -13.66
CA PRO A 757 -22.11 26.64 -14.16
C PRO A 757 -21.56 27.94 -14.74
N ALA A 758 -20.56 28.54 -14.10
CA ALA A 758 -19.91 29.76 -14.55
C ALA A 758 -19.17 29.55 -15.90
N LEU A 759 -18.50 28.41 -16.04
CA LEU A 759 -17.86 27.99 -17.29
C LEU A 759 -18.88 27.82 -18.42
N LEU A 760 -20.01 27.14 -18.17
CA LEU A 760 -21.09 26.96 -19.15
C LEU A 760 -21.71 28.30 -19.60
N LEU A 761 -21.88 29.26 -18.68
CA LEU A 761 -22.37 30.61 -19.01
C LEU A 761 -21.36 31.34 -19.91
N LYS A 762 -20.07 31.34 -19.54
CA LYS A 762 -18.99 31.93 -20.34
C LYS A 762 -18.91 31.36 -21.75
N LEU A 763 -18.91 30.03 -21.89
CA LEU A 763 -18.93 29.34 -23.18
C LEU A 763 -20.13 29.77 -24.04
N SER A 764 -21.31 29.87 -23.44
CA SER A 764 -22.50 30.29 -24.16
C SER A 764 -22.41 31.75 -24.63
N SER A 765 -21.80 32.63 -23.82
CA SER A 765 -21.58 34.04 -24.19
C SER A 765 -20.57 34.19 -25.32
N LEU A 766 -19.49 33.41 -25.31
CA LEU A 766 -18.46 33.37 -26.36
C LEU A 766 -19.04 32.86 -27.68
N THR A 767 -19.85 31.79 -27.63
CA THR A 767 -20.48 31.22 -28.82
C THR A 767 -21.48 32.21 -29.44
N LYS A 768 -22.22 32.98 -28.63
CA LYS A 768 -23.09 34.06 -29.12
C LYS A 768 -22.32 35.25 -29.71
N LYS A 769 -21.12 35.55 -29.20
CA LYS A 769 -20.25 36.62 -29.74
C LYS A 769 -19.58 36.23 -31.06
N LEU A 770 -19.22 34.96 -31.23
CA LEU A 770 -18.60 34.45 -32.48
C LEU A 770 -19.63 34.22 -33.61
N ALA A 771 -20.91 34.11 -33.27
CA ALA A 771 -22.01 33.96 -34.23
C ALA A 771 -22.65 35.31 -34.65
N ARG A 772 -22.20 36.41 -34.05
CA ARG A 772 -22.51 37.79 -34.44
C ARG A 772 -21.29 38.36 -35.14
#